data_AF-A0A0N4WRY9-F1
#
_entry.id   AF-A0A0N4WRY9-F1
#
_cell.length_a   1.000
_cell.length_b   1.000
_cell.length_c   1.000
_cell.angle_alpha   90.00
_cell.angle_beta   90.00
_cell.angle_gamma   90.00
#
_symmetry.space_group_name_H-M   'P 1'
#
loop_
_entity.id
_entity.type
_entity.pdbx_description
1 polymer ?
#
loop_
_entity_poly.entity_id
_entity_poly.type
_entity_poly.pdbx_seq_one_letter_code
_entity_poly.pdbx_strand_id
1 'polypeptide(L)'
;MLGSVCQKIPARTTSLQACRFIRARWERAYYKDLYHRRMLLGADPLIHRSSYPNCVRSHHCFGGAVQQWSQIESTIDVASEEYKQNYTQMKEIVDDLRQKISKITEGGGEKARALHKKRGKMLARERINTLIDPGTSFLELSQLAGFQMYGNEEVPAGGIITGLGTVSGRVCMISANDATVKGGTYYPITVKKHLRAQDIARENGLPCIYLVDSGGANLPRQADIFADRDHFGRIFYNQATLSGQGIPQLAVVMGSCTAGGAYVPAMADQAIIVKGTGTVFLGGPPLVKAATGEDISAEELGGADLHCSESGVTDYYAHNDAHALHLARNAVAGLGPPVGAAEFADHFEEPLYPAEELLGIVGANLKKTFEVREVIARIVDGSRFDEFKEKYGETLVTGFAKIFGQPVGILANNGVLFSESAMKGAHFIELCCQRKIPLVFLQNITGFMVGREAEAGGIAKHGAKLVTAVACASVPKLTVLIGGSYGAGNYGMCGRAYGPRFLFMWPNARISVMGGEQAANVLATVQRDKRQREGSQWTQEEDEALRKPVEEKFEKEGHPYFASARLWDDGVIDPRETRKVLGLTLQATLQKPIPETKFGVFRMNYASEVYAFGHRIGAPDVQPEELVKALTTSSFYTRADIEEDAARAAPSQSTEVGEGSNTELAEKGDKVISQVLSSYLRCQLPLAPEEFIQAVVNELSSDEQLANIAKHLGVDVLLRTAEHPPAASSVADAFRALLAAIGEERAKNLIIDMVIPQIIDIDFADVYNLRDPLAVLTDLLTQGGASEVEPRILRSSGPVSAEPVYVVGIYKDKSELVGQSAGETLRIATEMAAREGLLRLWGITADRVFFFGRNAAETPLGEFSKESYYLKDRCKPSTDTSVVPIVDTEPLNIVEVAMRYRDKVQSVVGLSYTKRLRHKFSRGSLAKRSFRYLVKPKVYTVC
;
A
#
# COMPACT_ATOMS: atom_id res chain seq x y z
N MET A 1 -51.56 28.43 28.79
CA MET A 1 -52.57 29.26 28.12
C MET A 1 -52.38 29.08 26.61
N LEU A 2 -53.45 28.63 25.92
CA LEU A 2 -53.65 28.56 24.46
C LEU A 2 -52.60 27.73 23.68
N GLY A 3 -52.86 26.57 23.09
CA GLY A 3 -54.12 25.97 22.62
C GLY A 3 -54.24 26.08 21.10
N SER A 4 -53.94 24.97 20.42
CA SER A 4 -54.39 24.52 19.08
C SER A 4 -54.11 25.38 17.84
N VAL A 5 -53.50 24.77 16.80
CA VAL A 5 -54.12 24.35 15.50
C VAL A 5 -53.01 23.58 14.73
N CYS A 6 -53.09 22.24 14.62
CA CYS A 6 -53.38 21.44 13.39
C CYS A 6 -52.64 21.94 12.12
N GLN A 7 -52.05 21.13 11.22
CA GLN A 7 -52.00 19.70 10.98
C GLN A 7 -51.04 19.49 9.77
N LYS A 8 -50.33 18.33 9.75
CA LYS A 8 -49.86 17.54 8.58
C LYS A 8 -48.79 18.12 7.64
N ILE A 9 -47.63 17.43 7.59
CA ILE A 9 -46.95 16.85 6.39
C ILE A 9 -45.89 15.83 6.90
N PRO A 10 -45.69 14.66 6.25
CA PRO A 10 -44.97 13.52 6.82
C PRO A 10 -43.46 13.46 6.46
N ALA A 11 -42.79 12.57 7.19
CA ALA A 11 -41.35 12.30 7.24
C ALA A 11 -40.67 11.95 5.91
N ARG A 12 -39.41 12.39 5.74
CA ARG A 12 -38.35 11.64 5.04
C ARG A 12 -36.93 12.14 5.41
N THR A 13 -36.14 11.20 5.94
CA THR A 13 -34.69 10.96 5.76
C THR A 13 -33.65 12.08 6.01
N THR A 14 -32.98 11.94 7.16
CA THR A 14 -31.53 12.03 7.42
C THR A 14 -30.62 12.61 6.33
N SER A 15 -30.01 13.77 6.62
CA SER A 15 -28.79 14.24 5.94
C SER A 15 -27.66 14.43 6.97
N LEU A 16 -26.89 13.36 7.16
CA LEU A 16 -25.63 13.38 7.93
C LEU A 16 -24.54 12.81 7.03
N GLN A 17 -24.25 13.50 5.91
CA GLN A 17 -23.10 13.26 5.03
C GLN A 17 -23.04 14.29 3.90
N ALA A 18 -22.49 15.48 4.18
CA ALA A 18 -21.91 16.37 3.16
C ALA A 18 -21.14 17.49 3.86
N CYS A 19 -19.90 17.23 4.27
CA CYS A 19 -18.86 18.26 4.47
C CYS A 19 -17.52 17.61 4.84
N ARG A 20 -16.91 16.88 3.90
CA ARG A 20 -15.44 16.70 3.84
C ARG A 20 -15.00 16.68 2.38
N PHE A 21 -13.93 17.44 2.10
CA PHE A 21 -13.32 17.81 0.81
C PHE A 21 -14.08 18.94 0.09
N ILE A 22 -13.52 20.14 -0.09
CA ILE A 22 -12.21 20.44 -0.69
C ILE A 22 -11.43 21.50 0.13
N ARG A 23 -10.21 21.11 0.52
CA ARG A 23 -9.12 21.98 0.93
C ARG A 23 -8.36 22.38 -0.35
N ALA A 24 -7.93 23.64 -0.44
CA ALA A 24 -6.91 24.19 -1.36
C ALA A 24 -7.36 25.23 -2.43
N ARG A 25 -7.88 26.37 -1.96
CA ARG A 25 -7.38 27.73 -2.28
C ARG A 25 -8.28 28.69 -1.50
N TRP A 26 -7.72 29.75 -0.91
CA TRP A 26 -8.33 30.77 -0.03
C TRP A 26 -7.91 30.78 1.46
N GLU A 27 -6.87 30.02 1.87
CA GLU A 27 -6.20 30.23 3.17
C GLU A 27 -4.91 31.08 3.07
N ARG A 28 -5.01 32.32 2.57
CA ARG A 28 -3.87 33.28 2.68
C ARG A 28 -4.22 34.71 3.09
N ALA A 29 -5.48 35.02 3.40
CA ALA A 29 -5.86 36.36 3.88
C ALA A 29 -6.37 36.41 5.34
N TYR A 30 -6.64 35.26 5.99
CA TYR A 30 -7.21 35.26 7.36
C TYR A 30 -6.21 34.92 8.48
N TYR A 31 -5.08 34.29 8.16
CA TYR A 31 -4.06 33.90 9.15
C TYR A 31 -2.98 34.97 9.44
N LYS A 32 -3.05 36.14 8.78
CA LYS A 32 -2.18 37.29 9.11
C LYS A 32 -2.77 38.21 10.20
N ASP A 33 -4.07 38.13 10.48
CA ASP A 33 -4.74 39.02 11.46
C ASP A 33 -4.70 38.47 12.90
N LEU A 34 -4.60 37.16 13.08
CA LEU A 34 -4.54 36.50 14.39
C LEU A 34 -3.15 36.49 15.05
N TYR A 35 -2.08 36.61 14.26
CA TYR A 35 -0.71 36.72 14.77
C TYR A 35 -0.40 38.14 15.27
N HIS A 36 -1.00 39.17 14.67
CA HIS A 36 -0.82 40.56 15.12
C HIS A 36 -1.64 40.95 16.35
N ARG A 37 -2.77 40.30 16.62
CA ARG A 37 -3.60 40.58 17.82
C ARG A 37 -3.10 39.94 19.11
N ARG A 38 -2.21 38.93 19.04
CA ARG A 38 -1.58 38.31 20.23
C ARG A 38 -0.29 39.00 20.69
N MET A 39 0.30 39.87 19.87
CA MET A 39 1.50 40.65 20.20
C MET A 39 1.19 42.04 20.80
N LEU A 40 -0.08 42.44 20.88
CA LEU A 40 -0.49 43.79 21.34
C LEU A 40 -1.16 43.83 22.73
N LEU A 41 -1.22 42.71 23.46
CA LEU A 41 -1.86 42.65 24.80
C LEU A 41 -0.92 42.06 25.88
N GLY A 42 0.32 42.56 25.94
CA GLY A 42 1.37 42.08 26.84
C GLY A 42 0.88 41.63 28.23
N ALA A 43 0.94 40.32 28.46
CA ALA A 43 0.79 39.71 29.78
C ALA A 43 1.51 38.36 29.79
N ASP A 44 2.56 38.28 30.60
CA ASP A 44 3.33 37.10 30.97
C ASP A 44 2.53 36.26 31.99
N PRO A 45 2.75 34.95 32.13
CA PRO A 45 3.03 34.49 33.50
C PRO A 45 4.01 33.30 33.62
N LEU A 46 5.07 33.54 34.39
CA LEU A 46 5.60 32.61 35.39
C LEU A 46 4.55 32.35 36.50
N ILE A 47 4.43 31.10 36.98
CA ILE A 47 4.57 30.67 38.39
C ILE A 47 3.97 29.25 38.63
N HIS A 48 4.90 28.35 38.96
CA HIS A 48 4.96 27.34 40.02
C HIS A 48 3.74 26.70 40.73
N ARG A 49 3.99 25.45 41.14
CA ARG A 49 3.18 24.48 41.89
C ARG A 49 2.88 24.85 43.36
N SER A 50 1.74 24.28 43.81
CA SER A 50 1.41 23.70 45.13
C SER A 50 0.56 24.54 46.10
N SER A 51 -0.57 23.95 46.55
CA SER A 51 -1.11 23.92 47.94
C SER A 51 -2.53 23.30 48.02
N TYR A 52 -2.60 22.03 48.50
CA TYR A 52 -3.64 21.21 49.21
C TYR A 52 -5.10 21.71 49.48
N PRO A 53 -6.09 20.88 49.95
CA PRO A 53 -6.06 19.48 50.43
C PRO A 53 -7.20 18.52 49.97
N ASN A 54 -7.01 17.23 50.29
CA ASN A 54 -7.98 16.13 50.46
C ASN A 54 -9.49 16.45 50.33
N CYS A 55 -10.15 15.84 49.34
CA CYS A 55 -11.54 15.44 49.47
C CYS A 55 -11.75 14.07 48.82
N VAL A 56 -12.01 13.08 49.67
CA VAL A 56 -12.53 11.77 49.32
C VAL A 56 -13.86 11.98 48.62
N ARG A 57 -13.88 11.87 47.28
CA ARG A 57 -15.11 11.72 46.50
C ARG A 57 -15.06 10.41 45.76
N SER A 58 -15.78 9.45 46.32
CA SER A 58 -16.33 8.26 45.68
C SER A 58 -16.46 8.43 44.16
N HIS A 59 -15.53 7.85 43.41
CA HIS A 59 -15.66 7.70 41.96
C HIS A 59 -16.63 6.56 41.66
N HIS A 60 -17.92 6.81 41.83
CA HIS A 60 -18.91 6.25 40.93
C HIS A 60 -19.06 7.23 39.75
N CYS A 61 -18.07 7.19 38.85
CA CYS A 61 -18.20 7.79 37.54
C CYS A 61 -18.85 6.74 36.62
N PHE A 62 -20.08 7.03 36.22
CA PHE A 62 -20.80 6.30 35.19
C PHE A 62 -19.99 6.27 33.87
N GLY A 63 -19.78 5.06 33.35
CA GLY A 63 -19.98 4.75 31.94
C GLY A 63 -18.94 5.22 30.93
N GLY A 64 -17.66 4.84 31.09
CA GLY A 64 -16.88 4.51 29.90
C GLY A 64 -17.57 3.33 29.21
N ALA A 65 -17.72 3.35 27.88
CA ALA A 65 -18.33 2.23 27.15
C ALA A 65 -17.59 0.93 27.51
N VAL A 66 -18.17 0.13 28.39
CA VAL A 66 -17.67 -1.20 28.72
C VAL A 66 -17.75 -1.97 27.43
N GLN A 67 -16.59 -2.30 26.86
CA GLN A 67 -16.51 -3.03 25.61
C GLN A 67 -17.08 -4.43 25.84
N GLN A 68 -18.36 -4.62 25.50
CA GLN A 68 -19.12 -5.86 25.74
C GLN A 68 -18.78 -6.92 24.69
N TRP A 69 -17.53 -7.35 24.64
CA TRP A 69 -17.17 -8.53 23.86
C TRP A 69 -17.61 -9.80 24.60
N SER A 70 -18.17 -10.75 23.84
CA SER A 70 -18.61 -12.06 24.34
C SER A 70 -17.43 -12.85 24.90
N GLN A 71 -17.67 -13.53 26.02
CA GLN A 71 -16.74 -14.51 26.56
C GLN A 71 -16.86 -15.80 25.75
N ILE A 72 -15.73 -16.43 25.46
CA ILE A 72 -15.74 -17.79 24.90
C ILE A 72 -16.09 -18.74 26.04
N GLU A 73 -17.19 -19.48 25.90
CA GLU A 73 -17.54 -20.58 26.79
C GLU A 73 -16.76 -21.83 26.37
N SER A 74 -15.83 -22.29 27.22
CA SER A 74 -15.03 -23.48 26.96
C SER A 74 -15.90 -24.72 27.00
N THR A 75 -15.77 -25.55 25.97
CA THR A 75 -16.46 -26.85 25.84
C THR A 75 -15.59 -28.03 26.21
N ILE A 76 -14.32 -27.78 26.55
CA ILE A 76 -13.33 -28.80 26.86
C ILE A 76 -13.64 -29.47 28.20
N ASP A 77 -13.78 -30.79 28.18
CA ASP A 77 -13.79 -31.63 29.37
C ASP A 77 -12.38 -32.13 29.69
N VAL A 78 -11.77 -31.53 30.72
CA VAL A 78 -10.43 -31.89 31.21
C VAL A 78 -10.35 -33.29 31.82
N ALA A 79 -11.49 -33.90 32.17
CA ALA A 79 -11.57 -35.26 32.68
C ALA A 79 -11.66 -36.32 31.57
N SER A 80 -11.88 -35.91 30.32
CA SER A 80 -11.99 -36.80 29.17
C SER A 80 -10.67 -37.54 28.89
N GLU A 81 -10.78 -38.77 28.38
CA GLU A 81 -9.60 -39.58 28.04
C GLU A 81 -8.79 -38.97 26.88
N GLU A 82 -9.46 -38.32 25.92
CA GLU A 82 -8.78 -37.60 24.83
C GLU A 82 -7.90 -36.47 25.36
N TYR A 83 -8.45 -35.63 26.24
CA TYR A 83 -7.70 -34.53 26.84
C TYR A 83 -6.47 -35.04 27.62
N LYS A 84 -6.64 -36.09 28.45
CA LYS A 84 -5.53 -36.67 29.23
C LYS A 84 -4.42 -37.23 28.34
N GLN A 85 -4.78 -37.88 27.24
CA GLN A 85 -3.82 -38.40 26.26
C GLN A 85 -3.05 -37.26 25.59
N ASN A 86 -3.76 -36.25 25.08
CA ASN A 86 -3.16 -35.07 24.47
C ASN A 86 -2.22 -34.35 25.45
N TYR A 87 -2.67 -34.18 26.69
CA TYR A 87 -1.91 -33.54 27.76
C TYR A 87 -0.60 -34.28 28.04
N THR A 88 -0.66 -35.61 28.17
CA THR A 88 0.51 -36.45 28.45
C THR A 88 1.52 -36.34 27.32
N GLN A 89 1.08 -36.50 26.06
CA GLN A 89 1.96 -36.42 24.89
C GLN A 89 2.59 -35.04 24.71
N MET A 90 1.80 -33.97 24.88
CA MET A 90 2.34 -32.60 24.79
C MET A 90 3.32 -32.33 25.93
N LYS A 91 3.03 -32.81 27.14
CA LYS A 91 3.91 -32.64 28.29
C LYS A 91 5.27 -33.31 28.06
N GLU A 92 5.29 -34.52 27.51
CA GLU A 92 6.54 -35.23 27.18
C GLU A 92 7.44 -34.41 26.24
N ILE A 93 6.89 -33.85 25.17
CA ILE A 93 7.69 -33.04 24.23
C ILE A 93 8.07 -31.67 24.79
N VAL A 94 7.27 -31.10 25.70
CA VAL A 94 7.62 -29.88 26.44
C VAL A 94 8.76 -30.14 27.43
N ASP A 95 8.73 -31.27 28.14
CA ASP A 95 9.79 -31.66 29.07
C ASP A 95 11.10 -31.95 28.31
N ASP A 96 11.01 -32.57 27.12
CA ASP A 96 12.15 -32.74 26.21
C ASP A 96 12.75 -31.38 25.75
N LEU A 97 11.90 -30.42 25.37
CA LEU A 97 12.32 -29.06 25.04
C LEU A 97 13.06 -28.41 26.22
N ARG A 98 12.49 -28.49 27.42
CA ARG A 98 13.09 -27.93 28.65
C ARG A 98 14.44 -28.56 28.96
N GLN A 99 14.58 -29.87 28.81
CA GLN A 99 15.85 -30.56 28.99
C GLN A 99 16.91 -30.06 28.00
N LYS A 100 16.55 -29.92 26.72
CA LYS A 100 17.46 -29.40 25.68
C LYS A 100 17.87 -27.95 25.95
N ILE A 101 16.92 -27.09 26.31
CA ILE A 101 17.21 -25.68 26.68
C ILE A 101 18.10 -25.62 27.93
N SER A 102 17.86 -26.48 28.93
CA SER A 102 18.70 -26.54 30.13
C SER A 102 20.16 -26.86 29.77
N LYS A 103 20.40 -27.87 28.92
CA LYS A 103 21.75 -28.18 28.43
C LYS A 103 22.36 -27.01 27.65
N ILE A 104 21.59 -26.35 26.79
CA ILE A 104 22.06 -25.18 26.02
C ILE A 104 22.46 -24.02 26.93
N THR A 105 21.74 -23.84 28.04
CA THR A 105 21.97 -22.78 29.03
C THR A 105 23.34 -22.92 29.71
N GLU A 106 23.93 -24.11 29.69
CA GLU A 106 25.28 -24.37 30.20
C GLU A 106 26.41 -23.82 29.32
N GLY A 107 26.11 -23.31 28.12
CA GLY A 107 27.10 -22.72 27.21
C GLY A 107 28.20 -23.72 26.82
N GLY A 108 29.47 -23.35 26.95
CA GLY A 108 30.62 -24.20 26.66
C GLY A 108 30.87 -25.35 27.65
N GLY A 109 29.95 -25.60 28.57
CA GLY A 109 30.06 -26.61 29.62
C GLY A 109 30.87 -26.15 30.85
N GLU A 110 30.87 -26.98 31.89
CA GLU A 110 31.40 -26.63 33.21
C GLU A 110 32.89 -26.21 33.18
N LYS A 111 33.72 -26.95 32.44
CA LYS A 111 35.16 -26.64 32.32
C LYS A 111 35.42 -25.25 31.73
N ALA A 112 34.70 -24.88 30.66
CA ALA A 112 34.84 -23.58 30.02
C ALA A 112 34.31 -22.45 30.92
N ARG A 113 33.18 -22.68 31.61
CA ARG A 113 32.62 -21.73 32.58
C ARG A 113 33.55 -21.48 33.76
N ALA A 114 34.15 -22.54 34.33
CA ALA A 114 35.11 -22.41 35.43
C ALA A 114 36.37 -21.63 35.00
N LEU A 115 36.88 -21.91 33.79
CA LEU A 115 38.01 -21.14 33.23
C LEU A 115 37.66 -19.67 33.00
N HIS A 116 36.45 -19.38 32.52
CA HIS A 116 35.97 -18.00 32.32
C HIS A 116 35.86 -17.25 33.64
N LYS A 117 35.27 -17.87 34.67
CA LYS A 117 35.17 -17.27 36.02
C LYS A 117 36.53 -17.09 36.70
N LYS A 118 37.49 -18.00 36.48
CA LYS A 118 38.86 -17.86 36.99
C LYS A 118 39.57 -16.60 36.46
N ARG A 119 39.14 -16.08 35.30
CA ARG A 119 39.62 -14.80 34.73
C ARG A 119 38.92 -13.57 35.32
N GLY A 120 38.08 -13.73 36.35
CA GLY A 120 37.35 -12.63 37.00
C GLY A 120 36.16 -12.11 36.20
N LYS A 121 35.68 -12.86 35.20
CA LYS A 121 34.61 -12.45 34.28
C LYS A 121 33.28 -13.09 34.65
N MET A 122 32.19 -12.34 34.48
CA MET A 122 30.81 -12.86 34.59
C MET A 122 30.44 -13.66 33.35
N LEU A 123 29.59 -14.68 33.51
CA LEU A 123 29.03 -15.40 32.36
C LEU A 123 28.05 -14.52 31.59
N ALA A 124 27.85 -14.78 30.29
CA ALA A 124 26.98 -13.96 29.44
C ALA A 124 25.55 -13.80 30.00
N ARG A 125 24.92 -14.88 30.50
CA ARG A 125 23.60 -14.83 31.14
C ARG A 125 23.61 -14.11 32.49
N GLU A 126 24.70 -14.22 33.26
CA GLU A 126 24.87 -13.48 34.52
C GLU A 126 24.97 -11.97 34.24
N ARG A 127 25.65 -11.58 33.16
CA ARG A 127 25.74 -10.19 32.70
C ARG A 127 24.36 -9.65 32.31
N ILE A 128 23.59 -10.40 31.52
CA ILE A 128 22.22 -10.01 31.13
C ILE A 128 21.33 -9.84 32.37
N ASN A 129 21.31 -10.82 33.29
CA ASN A 129 20.50 -10.75 34.50
C ASN A 129 20.85 -9.56 35.40
N THR A 130 22.12 -9.13 35.39
CA THR A 130 22.59 -7.95 36.14
C THR A 130 22.29 -6.64 35.41
N LEU A 131 22.20 -6.68 34.08
CA LEU A 131 21.91 -5.51 33.24
C LEU A 131 20.44 -5.12 33.31
N ILE A 132 19.52 -6.09 33.23
CA ILE A 132 18.08 -5.84 33.19
C ILE A 132 17.54 -5.35 34.54
N ASP A 133 16.40 -4.66 34.51
CA ASP A 133 15.76 -4.14 35.71
C ASP A 133 15.23 -5.26 36.60
N PRO A 134 15.45 -5.19 37.93
CA PRO A 134 14.93 -6.17 38.88
C PRO A 134 13.41 -6.36 38.74
N GLY A 135 12.96 -7.62 38.74
CA GLY A 135 11.55 -7.97 38.62
C GLY A 135 11.00 -7.96 37.19
N THR A 136 11.80 -7.57 36.19
CA THR A 136 11.41 -7.64 34.77
C THR A 136 11.79 -8.98 34.15
N SER A 137 11.12 -9.33 33.05
CA SER A 137 11.42 -10.56 32.29
C SER A 137 12.44 -10.30 31.19
N PHE A 138 13.27 -11.29 30.90
CA PHE A 138 14.10 -11.34 29.69
C PHE A 138 13.48 -12.32 28.69
N LEU A 139 13.07 -11.83 27.52
CA LEU A 139 12.62 -12.68 26.42
C LEU A 139 13.83 -13.07 25.56
N GLU A 140 14.40 -14.24 25.84
CA GLU A 140 15.48 -14.79 25.03
C GLU A 140 14.98 -15.28 23.67
N LEU A 141 15.75 -15.01 22.62
CA LEU A 141 15.42 -15.34 21.24
C LEU A 141 16.35 -16.44 20.69
N SER A 142 15.75 -17.35 19.92
CA SER A 142 16.41 -18.43 19.17
C SER A 142 17.40 -19.23 20.02
N GLN A 143 16.92 -19.73 21.16
CA GLN A 143 17.72 -20.54 22.11
C GLN A 143 18.36 -21.76 21.45
N LEU A 144 17.67 -22.38 20.49
CA LEU A 144 18.12 -23.57 19.78
C LEU A 144 19.06 -23.29 18.60
N ALA A 145 19.43 -22.04 18.34
CA ALA A 145 20.31 -21.68 17.24
C ALA A 145 21.58 -22.56 17.20
N GLY A 146 21.90 -23.13 16.03
CA GLY A 146 23.06 -24.00 15.84
C GLY A 146 22.90 -25.44 16.35
N PHE A 147 21.75 -25.80 16.95
CA PHE A 147 21.52 -27.15 17.47
C PHE A 147 21.67 -28.21 16.37
N GLN A 148 22.60 -29.14 16.57
CA GLN A 148 22.94 -30.24 15.65
C GLN A 148 23.25 -29.81 14.19
N MET A 149 23.75 -28.59 13.99
CA MET A 149 24.07 -28.09 12.64
C MET A 149 25.49 -28.39 12.16
N TYR A 150 26.45 -28.49 13.07
CA TYR A 150 27.89 -28.49 12.75
C TYR A 150 28.57 -29.85 13.00
N GLY A 151 27.85 -30.94 12.68
CA GLY A 151 28.35 -32.29 12.90
C GLY A 151 28.59 -32.55 14.38
N ASN A 152 29.85 -32.83 14.74
CA ASN A 152 30.26 -33.13 16.13
C ASN A 152 30.56 -31.85 16.95
N GLU A 153 30.54 -30.67 16.34
CA GLU A 153 30.75 -29.41 17.05
C GLU A 153 29.44 -28.91 17.67
N GLU A 154 29.37 -28.90 19.00
CA GLU A 154 28.29 -28.22 19.71
C GLU A 154 28.56 -26.71 19.78
N VAL A 155 27.55 -25.91 19.36
CA VAL A 155 27.56 -24.45 19.41
C VAL A 155 26.26 -23.97 20.07
N PRO A 156 26.09 -24.14 21.39
CA PRO A 156 24.85 -23.81 22.10
C PRO A 156 24.42 -22.36 21.87
N ALA A 157 23.12 -22.17 21.59
CA ALA A 157 22.52 -20.87 21.27
C ALA A 157 23.22 -20.10 20.13
N GLY A 158 24.03 -20.76 19.31
CA GLY A 158 24.85 -20.12 18.28
C GLY A 158 26.02 -19.32 18.83
N GLY A 159 26.42 -19.50 20.09
CA GLY A 159 27.52 -18.75 20.72
C GLY A 159 27.19 -17.29 21.07
N ILE A 160 25.92 -16.90 20.96
CA ILE A 160 25.43 -15.56 21.29
C ILE A 160 24.02 -15.65 21.88
N ILE A 161 23.80 -14.94 22.99
CA ILE A 161 22.49 -14.81 23.63
C ILE A 161 21.91 -13.48 23.20
N THR A 162 20.74 -13.50 22.56
CA THR A 162 20.03 -12.32 22.09
C THR A 162 18.65 -12.28 22.71
N GLY A 163 18.13 -11.11 23.05
CA GLY A 163 16.78 -11.01 23.59
C GLY A 163 16.35 -9.61 23.99
N LEU A 164 15.12 -9.53 24.47
CA LEU A 164 14.50 -8.29 24.93
C LEU A 164 14.59 -8.22 26.45
N GLY A 165 15.11 -7.11 26.96
CA GLY A 165 15.15 -6.83 28.40
C GLY A 165 14.79 -5.39 28.68
N THR A 166 14.19 -5.14 29.84
CA THR A 166 13.96 -3.76 30.30
C THR A 166 15.22 -3.27 31.02
N VAL A 167 15.77 -2.15 30.59
CA VAL A 167 16.96 -1.53 31.18
C VAL A 167 16.64 -0.07 31.47
N SER A 168 16.68 0.33 32.74
CA SER A 168 16.34 1.68 33.18
C SER A 168 14.97 2.15 32.66
N GLY A 169 13.96 1.26 32.71
CA GLY A 169 12.59 1.51 32.26
C GLY A 169 12.37 1.47 30.74
N ARG A 170 13.39 1.15 29.93
CA ARG A 170 13.28 1.05 28.46
C ARG A 170 13.45 -0.38 27.97
N VAL A 171 12.64 -0.79 27.00
CA VAL A 171 12.83 -2.09 26.33
C VAL A 171 14.00 -1.99 25.36
N CYS A 172 15.03 -2.80 25.59
CA CYS A 172 16.26 -2.83 24.79
C CYS A 172 16.44 -4.20 24.12
N MET A 173 17.03 -4.18 22.92
CA MET A 173 17.59 -5.37 22.31
C MET A 173 18.99 -5.61 22.89
N ILE A 174 19.22 -6.77 23.49
CA ILE A 174 20.49 -7.14 24.11
C ILE A 174 21.11 -8.29 23.34
N SER A 175 22.39 -8.17 23.00
CA SER A 175 23.19 -9.20 22.33
C SER A 175 24.47 -9.44 23.13
N ALA A 176 24.63 -10.63 23.71
CA ALA A 176 25.77 -11.00 24.54
C ALA A 176 26.52 -12.21 23.97
N ASN A 177 27.80 -12.04 23.63
CA ASN A 177 28.62 -13.17 23.19
C ASN A 177 28.89 -14.12 24.36
N ASP A 178 28.75 -15.43 24.12
CA ASP A 178 29.14 -16.44 25.09
C ASP A 178 30.56 -16.92 24.81
N ALA A 179 31.53 -16.29 25.47
CA ALA A 179 32.95 -16.62 25.33
C ALA A 179 33.29 -18.07 25.75
N THR A 180 32.40 -18.75 26.49
CA THR A 180 32.59 -20.15 26.85
C THR A 180 32.36 -21.09 25.65
N VAL A 181 31.52 -20.68 24.69
CA VAL A 181 31.22 -21.46 23.48
C VAL A 181 32.27 -21.15 22.42
N LYS A 182 33.24 -22.05 22.25
CA LYS A 182 34.30 -21.94 21.21
C LYS A 182 35.01 -20.58 21.23
N GLY A 183 35.22 -19.99 22.42
CA GLY A 183 35.85 -18.67 22.57
C GLY A 183 34.98 -17.50 22.12
N GLY A 184 33.66 -17.68 22.00
CA GLY A 184 32.73 -16.67 21.49
C GLY A 184 32.89 -16.40 19.99
N THR A 185 33.48 -17.35 19.25
CA THR A 185 33.73 -17.17 17.82
C THR A 185 32.43 -17.20 17.00
N TYR A 186 32.36 -16.37 15.96
CA TYR A 186 31.20 -16.31 15.08
C TYR A 186 31.18 -17.49 14.11
N TYR A 187 30.16 -18.34 14.23
CA TYR A 187 29.76 -19.31 13.22
C TYR A 187 28.77 -18.66 12.25
N PRO A 188 28.46 -19.29 11.09
CA PRO A 188 27.44 -18.76 10.18
C PRO A 188 26.10 -18.47 10.86
N ILE A 189 25.69 -19.34 11.81
CA ILE A 189 24.44 -19.14 12.56
C ILE A 189 24.53 -17.99 13.57
N THR A 190 25.72 -17.73 14.13
CA THR A 190 25.96 -16.60 15.04
C THR A 190 25.74 -15.29 14.31
N VAL A 191 26.25 -15.17 13.08
CA VAL A 191 26.02 -14.00 12.22
C VAL A 191 24.54 -13.82 11.96
N LYS A 192 23.86 -14.86 11.49
CA LYS A 192 22.42 -14.82 11.21
C LYS A 192 21.60 -14.41 12.44
N LYS A 193 21.96 -14.91 13.62
CA LYS A 193 21.30 -14.58 14.89
C LYS A 193 21.54 -13.14 15.33
N HIS A 194 22.77 -12.64 15.19
CA HIS A 194 23.08 -11.24 15.47
C HIS A 194 22.31 -10.30 14.51
N LEU A 195 22.29 -10.61 13.21
CA LEU A 195 21.54 -9.82 12.23
C LEU A 195 20.03 -9.83 12.51
N ARG A 196 19.46 -10.99 12.87
CA ARG A 196 18.04 -11.06 13.25
C ARG A 196 17.72 -10.19 14.48
N ALA A 197 18.61 -10.13 15.48
CA ALA A 197 18.44 -9.25 16.63
C ALA A 197 18.44 -7.76 16.21
N GLN A 198 19.32 -7.36 15.29
CA GLN A 198 19.34 -6.00 14.74
C GLN A 198 18.12 -5.69 13.88
N ASP A 199 17.61 -6.65 13.11
CA ASP A 199 16.37 -6.48 12.35
C ASP A 199 15.19 -6.24 13.29
N ILE A 200 15.06 -7.03 14.37
CA ILE A 200 14.04 -6.81 15.41
C ILE A 200 14.21 -5.42 16.04
N ALA A 201 15.45 -4.99 16.34
CA ALA A 201 15.69 -3.65 16.89
C ALA A 201 15.26 -2.54 15.92
N ARG A 202 15.62 -2.65 14.64
CA ARG A 202 15.22 -1.71 13.57
C ARG A 202 13.71 -1.63 13.43
N GLU A 203 13.10 -2.80 13.37
CA GLU A 203 11.68 -2.99 13.13
C GLU A 203 10.80 -2.44 14.24
N ASN A 204 11.33 -2.32 15.46
CA ASN A 204 10.59 -1.93 16.65
C ASN A 204 11.13 -0.64 17.31
N GLY A 205 12.25 -0.10 16.85
CA GLY A 205 12.85 1.12 17.40
C GLY A 205 13.54 0.91 18.75
N LEU A 206 14.14 -0.26 18.98
CA LEU A 206 14.72 -0.64 20.27
C LEU A 206 16.20 -0.24 20.36
N PRO A 207 16.64 0.44 21.42
CA PRO A 207 18.06 0.63 21.68
C PRO A 207 18.80 -0.71 21.73
N CYS A 208 19.98 -0.76 21.12
CA CYS A 208 20.81 -1.97 21.06
C CYS A 208 21.91 -1.91 22.11
N ILE A 209 22.08 -3.00 22.87
CA ILE A 209 23.17 -3.17 23.84
C ILE A 209 23.97 -4.42 23.47
N TYR A 210 25.23 -4.23 23.08
CA TYR A 210 26.14 -5.29 22.68
C TYR A 210 27.11 -5.59 23.84
N LEU A 211 26.99 -6.74 24.49
CA LEU A 211 27.95 -7.23 25.48
C LEU A 211 29.01 -8.08 24.75
N VAL A 212 30.07 -7.41 24.33
CA VAL A 212 31.09 -7.92 23.40
C VAL A 212 32.15 -8.72 24.14
N ASP A 213 32.31 -9.98 23.72
CA ASP A 213 33.30 -10.91 24.26
C ASP A 213 33.55 -12.06 23.27
N SER A 214 34.24 -11.77 22.16
CA SER A 214 34.36 -12.67 21.01
C SER A 214 35.80 -12.77 20.51
N GLY A 215 36.26 -14.01 20.34
CA GLY A 215 37.56 -14.32 19.73
C GLY A 215 37.66 -14.12 18.22
N GLY A 216 36.64 -13.59 17.54
CA GLY A 216 36.61 -13.36 16.09
C GLY A 216 35.74 -14.35 15.32
N ALA A 217 36.05 -14.58 14.04
CA ALA A 217 35.28 -15.49 13.18
C ALA A 217 35.77 -16.95 13.25
N ASN A 218 34.88 -17.92 13.01
CA ASN A 218 35.26 -19.31 12.82
C ASN A 218 35.98 -19.48 11.47
N LEU A 219 37.32 -19.39 11.49
CA LEU A 219 38.16 -19.38 10.28
C LEU A 219 37.90 -20.54 9.29
N PRO A 220 37.67 -21.80 9.74
CA PRO A 220 37.36 -22.89 8.80
C PRO A 220 36.11 -22.67 7.95
N ARG A 221 35.18 -21.82 8.39
CA ARG A 221 33.90 -21.52 7.73
C ARG A 221 33.81 -20.08 7.25
N GLN A 222 34.95 -19.40 7.05
CA GLN A 222 34.98 -17.97 6.74
C GLN A 222 34.17 -17.58 5.49
N ALA A 223 34.06 -18.47 4.49
CA ALA A 223 33.29 -18.23 3.26
C ALA A 223 31.80 -17.95 3.56
N ASP A 224 31.24 -18.65 4.54
CA ASP A 224 29.84 -18.52 4.99
C ASP A 224 29.66 -17.46 6.10
N ILE A 225 30.70 -16.67 6.37
CA ILE A 225 30.74 -15.69 7.46
C ILE A 225 31.12 -14.30 6.96
N PHE A 226 31.94 -14.16 5.91
CA PHE A 226 32.58 -12.89 5.59
C PHE A 226 31.97 -12.14 4.40
N ALA A 227 31.83 -12.79 3.24
CA ALA A 227 31.76 -12.08 1.96
C ALA A 227 30.36 -11.63 1.48
N ASP A 228 29.29 -12.34 1.80
CA ASP A 228 27.95 -12.10 1.22
C ASP A 228 27.19 -10.94 1.91
N ARG A 229 26.08 -10.50 1.33
CA ARG A 229 25.27 -9.35 1.81
C ARG A 229 24.88 -9.48 3.28
N ASP A 230 24.45 -10.67 3.70
CA ASP A 230 23.93 -10.95 5.05
C ASP A 230 24.97 -11.69 5.91
N HIS A 231 26.25 -11.42 5.66
CA HIS A 231 27.38 -11.92 6.43
C HIS A 231 27.88 -10.88 7.46
N PHE A 232 29.01 -11.15 8.12
CA PHE A 232 29.49 -10.43 9.30
C PHE A 232 29.58 -8.91 9.12
N GLY A 233 29.98 -8.44 7.94
CA GLY A 233 30.03 -7.00 7.62
C GLY A 233 28.68 -6.28 7.70
N ARG A 234 27.56 -7.02 7.56
CA ARG A 234 26.20 -6.46 7.66
C ARG A 234 25.87 -5.96 9.06
N ILE A 235 26.53 -6.48 10.09
CA ILE A 235 26.38 -6.02 11.48
C ILE A 235 26.74 -4.55 11.57
N PHE A 236 27.86 -4.15 10.96
CA PHE A 236 28.37 -2.77 10.98
C PHE A 236 27.51 -1.82 10.15
N TYR A 237 27.08 -2.27 8.96
CA TYR A 237 26.12 -1.54 8.13
C TYR A 237 24.82 -1.26 8.93
N ASN A 238 24.32 -2.28 9.62
CA ASN A 238 23.13 -2.15 10.45
C ASN A 238 23.36 -1.20 11.62
N GLN A 239 24.47 -1.31 12.36
CA GLN A 239 24.80 -0.38 13.46
C GLN A 239 24.82 1.08 12.98
N ALA A 240 25.55 1.38 11.91
CA ALA A 240 25.63 2.74 11.37
C ALA A 240 24.27 3.30 10.92
N THR A 241 23.48 2.48 10.23
CA THR A 241 22.16 2.92 9.74
C THR A 241 21.11 2.99 10.84
N LEU A 242 21.20 2.17 11.90
CA LEU A 242 20.37 2.27 13.09
C LEU A 242 20.67 3.54 13.88
N SER A 243 21.96 3.84 14.12
CA SER A 243 22.41 5.10 14.72
C SER A 243 21.92 6.30 13.91
N GLY A 244 22.07 6.28 12.58
CA GLY A 244 21.54 7.32 11.69
C GLY A 244 20.02 7.46 11.67
N GLN A 245 19.28 6.44 12.12
CA GLN A 245 17.82 6.47 12.33
C GLN A 245 17.43 6.97 13.73
N GLY A 246 18.41 7.29 14.59
CA GLY A 246 18.21 7.69 15.97
C GLY A 246 17.96 6.53 16.93
N ILE A 247 18.29 5.30 16.54
CA ILE A 247 18.19 4.11 17.40
C ILE A 247 19.55 3.90 18.11
N PRO A 248 19.65 4.13 19.42
CA PRO A 248 20.94 4.16 20.12
C PRO A 248 21.67 2.82 20.09
N GLN A 249 22.98 2.87 19.84
CA GLN A 249 23.90 1.73 19.80
C GLN A 249 24.88 1.83 20.97
N LEU A 250 24.82 0.91 21.93
CA LEU A 250 25.71 0.85 23.09
C LEU A 250 26.56 -0.42 23.03
N ALA A 251 27.87 -0.29 23.14
CA ALA A 251 28.79 -1.43 23.22
C ALA A 251 29.46 -1.50 24.59
N VAL A 252 29.57 -2.72 25.12
CA VAL A 252 30.25 -3.03 26.39
C VAL A 252 31.28 -4.11 26.10
N VAL A 253 32.55 -3.72 25.98
CA VAL A 253 33.69 -4.60 25.70
C VAL A 253 34.15 -5.23 27.02
N MET A 254 33.77 -6.49 27.21
CA MET A 254 34.00 -7.26 28.43
C MET A 254 34.94 -8.45 28.18
N GLY A 255 35.76 -8.35 27.13
CA GLY A 255 36.59 -9.43 26.62
C GLY A 255 37.32 -9.06 25.33
N SER A 256 37.78 -10.08 24.61
CA SER A 256 38.45 -9.87 23.33
C SER A 256 37.47 -9.35 22.27
N CYS A 257 37.96 -8.44 21.44
CA CYS A 257 37.24 -7.84 20.34
C CYS A 257 38.23 -7.59 19.18
N THR A 258 38.47 -8.64 18.39
CA THR A 258 39.56 -8.68 17.40
C THR A 258 39.07 -8.56 15.96
N ALA A 259 39.94 -8.02 15.10
CA ALA A 259 39.76 -7.90 13.65
C ALA A 259 38.45 -7.19 13.29
N GLY A 260 37.62 -7.80 12.44
CA GLY A 260 36.33 -7.21 12.08
C GLY A 260 35.44 -6.91 13.29
N GLY A 261 35.53 -7.71 14.36
CA GLY A 261 34.72 -7.51 15.57
C GLY A 261 35.00 -6.17 16.26
N ALA A 262 36.19 -5.59 16.08
CA ALA A 262 36.59 -4.30 16.65
C ALA A 262 35.69 -3.15 16.20
N TYR A 263 34.99 -3.28 15.06
CA TYR A 263 34.03 -2.27 14.61
C TYR A 263 32.74 -2.25 15.42
N VAL A 264 32.38 -3.30 16.17
CA VAL A 264 31.19 -3.28 17.03
C VAL A 264 31.27 -2.16 18.07
N PRO A 265 32.34 -2.04 18.89
CA PRO A 265 32.49 -0.90 19.78
C PRO A 265 32.87 0.39 19.06
N ALA A 266 33.72 0.35 18.03
CA ALA A 266 34.18 1.57 17.35
C ALA A 266 33.07 2.29 16.55
N MET A 267 31.98 1.61 16.20
CA MET A 267 30.81 2.18 15.51
C MET A 267 29.57 2.27 16.42
N ALA A 268 29.71 2.04 17.73
CA ALA A 268 28.66 2.31 18.69
C ALA A 268 28.60 3.82 18.99
N ASP A 269 27.43 4.32 19.38
CA ASP A 269 27.27 5.72 19.81
C ASP A 269 28.00 5.98 21.13
N GLN A 270 28.05 4.94 21.97
CA GLN A 270 28.78 4.92 23.24
C GLN A 270 29.42 3.54 23.43
N ALA A 271 30.67 3.52 23.86
CA ALA A 271 31.45 2.31 24.10
C ALA A 271 32.07 2.31 25.50
N ILE A 272 31.86 1.22 26.22
CA ILE A 272 32.37 0.97 27.57
C ILE A 272 33.39 -0.17 27.46
N ILE A 273 34.55 -0.05 28.10
CA ILE A 273 35.59 -1.10 28.09
C ILE A 273 36.02 -1.47 29.51
N VAL A 274 36.16 -2.77 29.78
CA VAL A 274 36.59 -3.28 31.08
C VAL A 274 38.12 -3.39 31.14
N LYS A 275 38.74 -2.73 32.11
CA LYS A 275 40.19 -2.80 32.38
C LYS A 275 40.67 -4.24 32.53
N GLY A 276 41.78 -4.58 31.88
CA GLY A 276 42.51 -5.84 32.07
C GLY A 276 41.82 -7.08 31.48
N THR A 277 40.62 -6.93 30.91
CA THR A 277 39.90 -8.04 30.28
C THR A 277 39.33 -7.68 28.91
N GLY A 278 38.90 -6.42 28.72
CA GLY A 278 38.47 -5.88 27.45
C GLY A 278 39.66 -5.46 26.59
N THR A 279 39.69 -5.93 25.34
CA THR A 279 40.70 -5.52 24.36
C THR A 279 40.09 -5.33 22.96
N VAL A 280 40.47 -4.27 22.24
CA VAL A 280 40.00 -3.96 20.89
C VAL A 280 41.20 -3.79 19.95
N PHE A 281 41.24 -4.51 18.82
CA PHE A 281 42.30 -4.31 17.82
C PHE A 281 41.93 -4.94 16.47
N LEU A 282 42.42 -4.36 15.37
CA LEU A 282 42.22 -4.91 14.01
C LEU A 282 43.11 -6.13 13.73
N GLY A 283 44.21 -6.26 14.44
CA GLY A 283 45.07 -7.44 14.41
C GLY A 283 45.57 -7.69 15.80
N GLY A 284 45.32 -8.89 16.35
CA GLY A 284 45.81 -9.22 17.69
C GLY A 284 47.32 -9.42 17.74
N PRO A 285 47.91 -9.55 18.94
CA PRO A 285 49.35 -9.74 19.11
C PRO A 285 49.98 -10.81 18.20
N PRO A 286 49.35 -11.99 17.98
CA PRO A 286 49.92 -12.98 17.05
C PRO A 286 50.03 -12.47 15.60
N LEU A 287 49.08 -11.66 15.14
CA LEU A 287 49.09 -11.09 13.79
C LEU A 287 50.11 -9.95 13.68
N VAL A 288 50.19 -9.09 14.71
CA VAL A 288 51.19 -8.01 14.77
C VAL A 288 52.60 -8.57 14.75
N LYS A 289 52.87 -9.58 15.59
CA LYS A 289 54.16 -10.27 15.63
C LYS A 289 54.50 -10.93 14.29
N ALA A 290 53.52 -11.56 13.64
CA ALA A 290 53.72 -12.18 12.33
C ALA A 290 53.98 -11.15 11.20
N ALA A 291 53.35 -9.98 11.26
CA ALA A 291 53.44 -8.96 10.21
C ALA A 291 54.64 -7.99 10.38
N THR A 292 55.01 -7.67 11.62
CA THR A 292 55.96 -6.59 11.94
C THR A 292 57.17 -7.05 12.75
N GLY A 293 57.09 -8.23 13.39
CA GLY A 293 58.12 -8.72 14.32
C GLY A 293 58.03 -8.14 15.74
N GLU A 294 57.12 -7.19 15.99
CA GLU A 294 56.91 -6.59 17.32
C GLU A 294 56.26 -7.58 18.30
N ASP A 295 56.81 -7.66 19.52
CA ASP A 295 56.26 -8.46 20.61
C ASP A 295 55.56 -7.53 21.61
N ILE A 296 54.23 -7.51 21.58
CA ILE A 296 53.39 -6.60 22.36
C ILE A 296 52.28 -7.39 23.04
N SER A 297 51.93 -7.03 24.27
CA SER A 297 50.80 -7.67 24.96
C SER A 297 49.45 -7.19 24.42
N ALA A 298 48.38 -7.95 24.68
CA ALA A 298 47.04 -7.56 24.25
C ALA A 298 46.53 -6.27 24.94
N GLU A 299 46.94 -6.04 26.20
CA GLU A 299 46.56 -4.83 26.95
C GLU A 299 47.32 -3.60 26.43
N GLU A 300 48.62 -3.72 26.12
CA GLU A 300 49.40 -2.63 25.54
C GLU A 300 48.96 -2.28 24.12
N LEU A 301 48.57 -3.29 23.33
CA LEU A 301 48.15 -3.09 21.94
C LEU A 301 46.77 -2.42 21.81
N GLY A 302 45.84 -2.75 22.72
CA GLY A 302 44.44 -2.34 22.58
C GLY A 302 43.60 -2.54 23.83
N GLY A 303 44.19 -2.38 25.01
CA GLY A 303 43.49 -2.46 26.30
C GLY A 303 42.64 -1.23 26.61
N ALA A 304 42.03 -1.24 27.80
CA ALA A 304 41.16 -0.16 28.26
C ALA A 304 41.93 1.16 28.45
N ASP A 305 43.16 1.08 28.96
CA ASP A 305 44.00 2.26 29.20
C ASP A 305 44.29 2.99 27.88
N LEU A 306 44.72 2.27 26.83
CA LEU A 306 44.99 2.85 25.50
C LEU A 306 43.73 3.45 24.87
N HIS A 307 42.58 2.76 24.94
CA HIS A 307 41.38 3.22 24.25
C HIS A 307 40.64 4.37 24.94
N CYS A 308 40.69 4.47 26.26
CA CYS A 308 40.08 5.57 27.00
C CYS A 308 41.00 6.79 27.16
N SER A 309 42.33 6.63 27.15
CA SER A 309 43.25 7.75 27.42
C SER A 309 43.99 8.30 26.20
N GLU A 310 44.21 7.49 25.16
CA GLU A 310 45.03 7.89 24.00
C GLU A 310 44.23 7.93 22.69
N SER A 311 43.64 6.79 22.28
CA SER A 311 43.01 6.69 20.95
C SER A 311 41.58 7.21 20.90
N GLY A 312 40.84 7.20 22.01
CA GLY A 312 39.44 7.64 22.07
C GLY A 312 38.45 6.68 21.39
N VAL A 313 38.82 5.42 21.15
CA VAL A 313 37.91 4.41 20.57
C VAL A 313 36.78 4.02 21.53
N THR A 314 37.00 4.18 22.84
CA THR A 314 36.00 3.86 23.87
C THR A 314 35.85 5.00 24.87
N ASP A 315 34.61 5.29 25.26
CA ASP A 315 34.24 6.49 26.00
C ASP A 315 34.28 6.31 27.51
N TYR A 316 33.99 5.11 28.01
CA TYR A 316 33.89 4.85 29.45
C TYR A 316 34.82 3.73 29.91
N TYR A 317 35.57 4.04 30.97
CA TYR A 317 36.52 3.15 31.60
C TYR A 317 35.88 2.39 32.77
N ALA A 318 35.70 1.07 32.63
CA ALA A 318 35.13 0.22 33.67
C ALA A 318 36.21 -0.61 34.39
N HIS A 319 36.01 -0.86 35.69
CA HIS A 319 36.97 -1.58 36.53
C HIS A 319 36.75 -3.10 36.55
N ASN A 320 35.53 -3.53 36.26
CA ASN A 320 35.10 -4.92 36.19
C ASN A 320 33.74 -5.00 35.47
N ASP A 321 33.27 -6.21 35.22
CA ASP A 321 31.99 -6.46 34.55
C ASP A 321 30.81 -5.76 35.23
N ALA A 322 30.71 -5.79 36.57
CA ALA A 322 29.60 -5.16 37.29
C ALA A 322 29.60 -3.63 37.14
N HIS A 323 30.78 -2.99 37.19
CA HIS A 323 30.91 -1.55 36.93
C HIS A 323 30.52 -1.21 35.49
N ALA A 324 30.93 -2.01 34.51
CA ALA A 324 30.57 -1.79 33.11
C ALA A 324 29.06 -1.87 32.86
N LEU A 325 28.38 -2.84 33.48
CA LEU A 325 26.93 -2.97 33.39
C LEU A 325 26.20 -1.82 34.10
N HIS A 326 26.72 -1.31 35.21
CA HIS A 326 26.21 -0.10 35.84
C HIS A 326 26.31 1.11 34.92
N LEU A 327 27.46 1.33 34.27
CA LEU A 327 27.65 2.39 33.28
C LEU A 327 26.69 2.23 32.09
N ALA A 328 26.47 1.00 31.62
CA ALA A 328 25.53 0.73 30.55
C ALA A 328 24.09 1.10 30.92
N ARG A 329 23.67 0.79 32.15
CA ARG A 329 22.35 1.21 32.68
C ARG A 329 22.22 2.74 32.74
N ASN A 330 23.28 3.43 33.14
CA ASN A 330 23.31 4.90 33.19
C ASN A 330 23.23 5.51 31.79
N ALA A 331 23.93 4.94 30.81
CA ALA A 331 23.84 5.35 29.41
C ALA A 331 22.40 5.25 28.88
N VAL A 332 21.71 4.12 29.15
CA VAL A 332 20.31 3.94 28.75
C VAL A 332 19.38 4.92 29.48
N ALA A 333 19.60 5.17 30.78
CA ALA A 333 18.82 6.14 31.54
C ALA A 333 18.93 7.57 30.97
N GLY A 334 20.11 7.93 30.43
CA GLY A 334 20.35 9.22 29.78
C GLY A 334 19.56 9.45 28.48
N LEU A 335 18.98 8.42 27.88
CA LEU A 335 18.22 8.53 26.63
C LEU A 335 16.80 9.13 26.79
N GLY A 336 16.33 9.30 28.03
CA GLY A 336 14.98 9.79 28.33
C GLY A 336 13.86 8.76 28.05
N PRO A 337 12.58 9.10 28.25
CA PRO A 337 11.47 8.19 27.93
C PRO A 337 11.33 7.95 26.42
N PRO A 338 10.78 6.81 25.97
CA PRO A 338 10.50 6.58 24.55
C PRO A 338 9.41 7.55 24.05
N VAL A 339 9.57 8.09 22.84
CA VAL A 339 8.62 9.03 22.23
C VAL A 339 7.61 8.25 21.38
N GLY A 340 6.33 8.34 21.72
CA GLY A 340 5.25 7.70 20.94
C GLY A 340 5.07 6.21 21.21
N ALA A 341 5.60 5.71 22.32
CA ALA A 341 5.29 4.37 22.82
C ALA A 341 3.81 4.30 23.26
N ALA A 342 3.16 3.16 23.01
CA ALA A 342 1.81 2.93 23.50
C ALA A 342 1.81 2.80 25.03
N GLU A 343 0.78 3.37 25.66
CA GLU A 343 0.55 3.18 27.09
C GLU A 343 -0.10 1.81 27.31
N PHE A 344 0.46 1.06 28.26
CA PHE A 344 -0.13 -0.18 28.75
C PHE A 344 -1.06 0.13 29.90
N ALA A 345 -2.21 -0.54 29.94
CA ALA A 345 -3.15 -0.37 31.04
C ALA A 345 -2.53 -0.89 32.34
N ASP A 346 -2.68 -0.14 33.43
CA ASP A 346 -2.20 -0.55 34.75
C ASP A 346 -2.87 -1.85 35.24
N HIS A 347 -4.07 -2.13 34.74
CA HIS A 347 -4.85 -3.31 35.09
C HIS A 347 -5.46 -3.93 33.82
N PHE A 348 -5.44 -5.25 33.73
CA PHE A 348 -6.03 -6.06 32.67
C PHE A 348 -6.69 -7.30 33.28
N GLU A 349 -7.68 -7.86 32.59
CA GLU A 349 -8.32 -9.12 32.99
C GLU A 349 -7.42 -10.31 32.62
N GLU A 350 -7.24 -11.26 33.52
CA GLU A 350 -6.67 -12.56 33.16
C GLU A 350 -7.67 -13.41 32.36
N PRO A 351 -7.22 -14.38 31.55
CA PRO A 351 -8.11 -15.34 30.91
C PRO A 351 -8.89 -16.13 31.98
N LEU A 352 -10.12 -16.51 31.66
CA LEU A 352 -10.97 -17.29 32.56
C LEU A 352 -10.47 -18.73 32.74
N TYR A 353 -9.77 -19.26 31.73
CA TYR A 353 -9.30 -20.64 31.71
C TYR A 353 -7.77 -20.71 31.88
N PRO A 354 -7.25 -21.66 32.67
CA PRO A 354 -5.82 -21.84 32.87
C PRO A 354 -5.04 -22.12 31.58
N ALA A 355 -3.85 -21.52 31.46
CA ALA A 355 -2.95 -21.79 30.33
C ALA A 355 -2.47 -23.25 30.27
N GLU A 356 -2.45 -23.96 31.40
CA GLU A 356 -2.09 -25.39 31.49
C GLU A 356 -2.97 -26.26 30.58
N GLU A 357 -4.22 -25.86 30.36
CA GLU A 357 -5.17 -26.62 29.56
C GLU A 357 -4.82 -26.67 28.07
N LEU A 358 -3.97 -25.74 27.58
CA LEU A 358 -3.48 -25.75 26.20
C LEU A 358 -2.79 -27.06 25.82
N LEU A 359 -2.16 -27.74 26.79
CA LEU A 359 -1.46 -28.99 26.55
C LEU A 359 -2.42 -30.12 26.15
N GLY A 360 -3.61 -30.19 26.77
CA GLY A 360 -4.61 -31.21 26.49
C GLY A 360 -5.56 -30.88 25.33
N ILE A 361 -5.61 -29.62 24.91
CA ILE A 361 -6.45 -29.18 23.77
C ILE A 361 -5.78 -29.53 22.44
N VAL A 362 -4.52 -29.11 22.26
CA VAL A 362 -3.84 -29.25 20.96
C VAL A 362 -3.16 -30.60 20.84
N GLY A 363 -2.53 -31.09 21.91
CA GLY A 363 -1.79 -32.36 21.90
C GLY A 363 -0.59 -32.39 20.94
N ALA A 364 0.09 -33.54 20.87
CA ALA A 364 1.24 -33.72 19.99
C ALA A 364 0.87 -34.25 18.58
N ASN A 365 -0.33 -34.83 18.42
CA ASN A 365 -0.75 -35.46 17.18
C ASN A 365 -1.40 -34.48 16.21
N LEU A 366 -0.65 -34.03 15.21
CA LEU A 366 -1.11 -33.08 14.18
C LEU A 366 -2.21 -33.62 13.24
N LYS A 367 -2.52 -34.92 13.27
CA LYS A 367 -3.63 -35.49 12.47
C LYS A 367 -5.00 -35.27 13.12
N LYS A 368 -5.03 -34.99 14.43
CA LYS A 368 -6.27 -34.67 15.14
C LYS A 368 -6.62 -33.20 14.96
N THR A 369 -7.89 -32.92 14.70
CA THR A 369 -8.41 -31.56 14.68
C THR A 369 -8.78 -31.12 16.09
N PHE A 370 -8.68 -29.81 16.35
CA PHE A 370 -9.13 -29.18 17.59
C PHE A 370 -9.75 -27.82 17.27
N GLU A 371 -10.55 -27.30 18.18
CA GLU A 371 -11.19 -25.99 18.00
C GLU A 371 -10.24 -24.86 18.42
N VAL A 372 -9.87 -23.99 17.47
CA VAL A 372 -8.86 -22.96 17.73
C VAL A 372 -9.32 -21.86 18.69
N ARG A 373 -10.63 -21.64 18.83
CA ARG A 373 -11.21 -20.73 19.84
C ARG A 373 -10.85 -21.14 21.26
N GLU A 374 -10.64 -22.43 21.53
CA GLU A 374 -10.19 -22.92 22.83
C GLU A 374 -8.76 -22.46 23.16
N VAL A 375 -7.91 -22.30 22.15
CA VAL A 375 -6.58 -21.68 22.32
C VAL A 375 -6.73 -20.17 22.58
N ILE A 376 -7.57 -19.48 21.80
CA ILE A 376 -7.82 -18.04 21.95
C ILE A 376 -8.33 -17.73 23.37
N ALA A 377 -9.28 -18.51 23.89
CA ALA A 377 -9.87 -18.34 25.21
C ALA A 377 -8.85 -18.36 26.36
N ARG A 378 -7.68 -19.00 26.18
CA ARG A 378 -6.62 -19.14 27.20
C ARG A 378 -5.49 -18.12 27.04
N ILE A 379 -5.51 -17.30 26.00
CA ILE A 379 -4.47 -16.28 25.76
C ILE A 379 -4.99 -14.83 25.81
N VAL A 380 -6.30 -14.60 25.64
CA VAL A 380 -6.89 -13.25 25.63
C VAL A 380 -7.50 -12.86 26.96
N ASP A 381 -7.53 -11.55 27.23
CA ASP A 381 -8.03 -10.96 28.48
C ASP A 381 -9.52 -11.31 28.70
N GLY A 382 -9.86 -11.81 29.89
CA GLY A 382 -11.21 -12.19 30.26
C GLY A 382 -11.82 -13.28 29.37
N SER A 383 -11.01 -13.98 28.58
CA SER A 383 -11.44 -14.92 27.53
C SER A 383 -12.45 -14.29 26.55
N ARG A 384 -12.37 -12.97 26.34
CA ARG A 384 -13.30 -12.21 25.48
C ARG A 384 -12.80 -12.15 24.05
N PHE A 385 -13.68 -12.50 23.11
CA PHE A 385 -13.38 -12.50 21.68
C PHE A 385 -14.58 -12.03 20.88
N ASP A 386 -14.37 -10.99 20.06
CA ASP A 386 -15.37 -10.45 19.15
C ASP A 386 -15.13 -11.02 17.76
N GLU A 387 -15.82 -12.12 17.46
CA GLU A 387 -15.58 -12.86 16.25
C GLU A 387 -16.12 -12.14 15.01
N PHE A 388 -15.22 -11.83 14.08
CA PHE A 388 -15.54 -11.24 12.80
C PHE A 388 -15.90 -12.32 11.78
N LYS A 389 -17.03 -12.13 11.08
CA LYS A 389 -17.52 -13.05 10.04
C LYS A 389 -17.56 -14.51 10.52
N GLU A 390 -18.11 -14.74 11.71
CA GLU A 390 -18.23 -16.08 12.33
C GLU A 390 -18.77 -17.13 11.35
N LYS A 391 -19.87 -16.82 10.63
CA LYS A 391 -20.57 -17.73 9.71
C LYS A 391 -20.10 -17.69 8.24
N TYR A 392 -18.90 -17.19 7.98
CA TYR A 392 -18.36 -17.10 6.62
C TYR A 392 -16.88 -17.48 6.63
N GLY A 393 -16.44 -18.42 5.78
CA GLY A 393 -15.05 -18.87 5.77
C GLY A 393 -14.60 -19.43 7.12
N GLU A 394 -15.39 -20.33 7.71
CA GLU A 394 -15.27 -20.81 9.10
C GLU A 394 -13.93 -21.50 9.42
N THR A 395 -13.20 -21.94 8.40
CA THR A 395 -11.86 -22.53 8.54
C THR A 395 -10.76 -21.52 8.87
N LEU A 396 -11.07 -20.21 8.82
CA LEU A 396 -10.22 -19.15 9.33
C LEU A 396 -11.02 -18.33 10.34
N VAL A 397 -10.74 -18.52 11.62
CA VAL A 397 -11.31 -17.73 12.70
C VAL A 397 -10.61 -16.38 12.72
N THR A 398 -11.39 -15.30 12.77
CA THR A 398 -10.87 -13.93 12.83
C THR A 398 -11.64 -13.14 13.85
N GLY A 399 -11.00 -12.28 14.63
CA GLY A 399 -11.72 -11.46 15.59
C GLY A 399 -10.83 -10.56 16.43
N PHE A 400 -11.47 -9.65 17.15
CA PHE A 400 -10.78 -8.70 18.01
C PHE A 400 -10.73 -9.19 19.46
N ALA A 401 -9.60 -8.95 20.13
CA ALA A 401 -9.38 -9.28 21.52
C ALA A 401 -8.44 -8.28 22.19
N LYS A 402 -8.16 -8.48 23.48
CA LYS A 402 -7.09 -7.80 24.20
C LYS A 402 -6.10 -8.80 24.78
N ILE A 403 -4.83 -8.43 24.81
CA ILE A 403 -3.77 -9.17 25.50
C ILE A 403 -3.00 -8.15 26.34
N PHE A 404 -2.99 -8.31 27.66
CA PHE A 404 -2.40 -7.34 28.59
C PHE A 404 -2.93 -5.91 28.37
N GLY A 405 -4.25 -5.79 28.14
CA GLY A 405 -4.94 -4.53 27.87
C GLY A 405 -4.79 -4.01 26.43
N GLN A 406 -3.86 -4.54 25.64
CA GLN A 406 -3.61 -4.07 24.28
C GLN A 406 -4.57 -4.70 23.27
N PRO A 407 -5.23 -3.91 22.41
CA PRO A 407 -6.11 -4.44 21.38
C PRO A 407 -5.30 -5.22 20.34
N VAL A 408 -5.79 -6.38 19.94
CA VAL A 408 -5.19 -7.23 18.90
C VAL A 408 -6.27 -7.75 17.95
N GLY A 409 -5.91 -7.94 16.69
CA GLY A 409 -6.69 -8.69 15.70
C GLY A 409 -6.08 -10.07 15.52
N ILE A 410 -6.85 -11.11 15.79
CA ILE A 410 -6.38 -12.50 15.72
C ILE A 410 -6.87 -13.13 14.41
N LEU A 411 -5.98 -13.84 13.71
CA LEU A 411 -6.30 -14.76 12.62
C LEU A 411 -5.79 -16.16 13.00
N ALA A 412 -6.68 -17.13 13.06
CA ALA A 412 -6.36 -18.46 13.57
C ALA A 412 -6.97 -19.55 12.68
N ASN A 413 -6.15 -20.52 12.28
CA ASN A 413 -6.62 -21.60 11.41
C ASN A 413 -7.46 -22.62 12.19
N ASN A 414 -8.57 -23.02 11.59
CA ASN A 414 -9.48 -24.06 12.08
C ASN A 414 -9.76 -25.11 10.98
N GLY A 415 -8.84 -25.25 10.01
CA GLY A 415 -8.98 -26.11 8.85
C GLY A 415 -8.17 -25.61 7.64
N VAL A 416 -8.43 -26.21 6.48
CA VAL A 416 -7.85 -25.77 5.19
C VAL A 416 -8.40 -24.40 4.77
N LEU A 417 -7.62 -23.62 4.02
CA LEU A 417 -8.08 -22.32 3.52
C LEU A 417 -8.90 -22.47 2.23
N PHE A 418 -10.13 -21.95 2.24
CA PHE A 418 -10.96 -21.78 1.05
C PHE A 418 -10.89 -20.32 0.54
N SER A 419 -11.50 -20.05 -0.62
CA SER A 419 -11.62 -18.71 -1.19
C SER A 419 -12.28 -17.73 -0.22
N GLU A 420 -13.32 -18.18 0.48
CA GLU A 420 -14.08 -17.44 1.48
C GLU A 420 -13.18 -17.07 2.65
N SER A 421 -12.39 -18.03 3.16
CA SER A 421 -11.43 -17.85 4.24
C SER A 421 -10.37 -16.80 3.87
N ALA A 422 -9.84 -16.86 2.64
CA ALA A 422 -8.85 -15.89 2.17
C ALA A 422 -9.43 -14.47 2.00
N MET A 423 -10.65 -14.35 1.47
CA MET A 423 -11.37 -13.06 1.37
C MET A 423 -11.69 -12.48 2.76
N LYS A 424 -12.10 -13.34 3.71
CA LYS A 424 -12.32 -12.96 5.11
C LYS A 424 -11.05 -12.44 5.76
N GLY A 425 -9.95 -13.17 5.63
CA GLY A 425 -8.65 -12.78 6.19
C GLY A 425 -8.13 -11.48 5.60
N ALA A 426 -8.23 -11.28 4.27
CA ALA A 426 -7.84 -10.04 3.62
C ALA A 426 -8.62 -8.82 4.17
N HIS A 427 -9.95 -8.91 4.19
CA HIS A 427 -10.80 -7.85 4.73
C HIS A 427 -10.52 -7.58 6.21
N PHE A 428 -10.33 -8.63 7.02
CA PHE A 428 -10.03 -8.45 8.44
C PHE A 428 -8.68 -7.74 8.67
N ILE A 429 -7.66 -8.05 7.86
CA ILE A 429 -6.37 -7.36 7.90
C ILE A 429 -6.52 -5.89 7.51
N GLU A 430 -7.34 -5.57 6.49
CA GLU A 430 -7.64 -4.18 6.11
C GLU A 430 -8.26 -3.40 7.27
N LEU A 431 -9.21 -3.99 8.00
CA LEU A 431 -9.82 -3.39 9.20
C LEU A 431 -8.78 -3.14 10.31
N CYS A 432 -7.91 -4.11 10.58
CA CYS A 432 -6.85 -3.95 11.57
C CYS A 432 -5.85 -2.86 11.17
N CYS A 433 -5.48 -2.81 9.89
CA CYS A 433 -4.59 -1.79 9.35
C CYS A 433 -5.21 -0.39 9.45
N GLN A 434 -6.48 -0.23 9.08
CA GLN A 434 -7.21 1.03 9.18
C GLN A 434 -7.29 1.54 10.62
N ARG A 435 -7.42 0.62 11.59
CA ARG A 435 -7.56 0.93 13.02
C ARG A 435 -6.23 0.93 13.77
N LYS A 436 -5.10 0.63 13.09
CA LYS A 436 -3.77 0.48 13.69
C LYS A 436 -3.73 -0.56 14.82
N ILE A 437 -4.42 -1.68 14.62
CA ILE A 437 -4.48 -2.79 15.57
C ILE A 437 -3.41 -3.83 15.18
N PRO A 438 -2.49 -4.21 16.09
CA PRO A 438 -1.56 -5.32 15.89
C PRO A 438 -2.25 -6.63 15.52
N LEU A 439 -1.62 -7.41 14.66
CA LEU A 439 -2.12 -8.69 14.18
C LEU A 439 -1.41 -9.87 14.86
N VAL A 440 -2.18 -10.87 15.29
CA VAL A 440 -1.68 -12.14 15.83
C VAL A 440 -2.14 -13.28 14.93
N PHE A 441 -1.19 -14.05 14.41
CA PHE A 441 -1.45 -15.22 13.56
C PHE A 441 -1.19 -16.51 14.34
N LEU A 442 -2.21 -17.35 14.48
CA LEU A 442 -2.10 -18.68 15.07
C LEU A 442 -2.13 -19.73 13.95
N GLN A 443 -0.96 -20.25 13.58
CA GLN A 443 -0.83 -21.15 12.44
C GLN A 443 -1.11 -22.61 12.84
N ASN A 444 -2.13 -23.17 12.20
CA ASN A 444 -2.39 -24.60 12.14
C ASN A 444 -2.98 -24.94 10.76
N ILE A 445 -2.15 -24.83 9.73
CA ILE A 445 -2.56 -24.86 8.33
C ILE A 445 -1.87 -25.97 7.53
N THR A 446 -2.69 -26.77 6.86
CA THR A 446 -2.27 -27.84 5.94
C THR A 446 -2.18 -27.39 4.48
N GLY A 447 -2.81 -26.26 4.14
CA GLY A 447 -2.76 -25.65 2.81
C GLY A 447 -4.09 -25.02 2.40
N PHE A 448 -4.19 -24.69 1.11
CA PHE A 448 -5.44 -24.29 0.49
C PHE A 448 -6.20 -25.52 -0.02
N MET A 449 -7.52 -25.38 -0.18
CA MET A 449 -8.33 -26.40 -0.84
C MET A 449 -7.83 -26.63 -2.28
N VAL A 450 -7.84 -27.87 -2.76
CA VAL A 450 -7.42 -28.24 -4.11
C VAL A 450 -8.56 -28.84 -4.90
N GLY A 451 -8.53 -28.70 -6.23
CA GLY A 451 -9.53 -29.29 -7.13
C GLY A 451 -9.99 -28.30 -8.21
N ARG A 452 -10.55 -28.83 -9.30
CA ARG A 452 -10.98 -28.03 -10.46
C ARG A 452 -11.97 -26.93 -10.07
N GLU A 453 -12.93 -27.22 -9.20
CA GLU A 453 -13.94 -26.26 -8.75
C GLU A 453 -13.32 -25.11 -7.94
N ALA A 454 -12.36 -25.42 -7.04
CA ALA A 454 -11.63 -24.41 -6.28
C ALA A 454 -10.80 -23.49 -7.20
N GLU A 455 -10.11 -24.07 -8.18
CA GLU A 455 -9.32 -23.33 -9.16
C GLU A 455 -10.20 -22.44 -10.06
N ALA A 456 -11.28 -22.99 -10.61
CA ALA A 456 -12.25 -22.25 -11.42
C ALA A 456 -12.93 -21.13 -10.62
N GLY A 457 -13.26 -21.38 -9.36
CA GLY A 457 -13.76 -20.38 -8.40
C GLY A 457 -12.73 -19.30 -8.05
N GLY A 458 -11.47 -19.46 -8.46
CA GLY A 458 -10.42 -18.46 -8.31
C GLY A 458 -9.71 -18.51 -6.97
N ILE A 459 -9.54 -19.68 -6.37
CA ILE A 459 -8.83 -19.82 -5.09
C ILE A 459 -7.46 -19.15 -5.11
N ALA A 460 -6.74 -19.22 -6.25
CA ALA A 460 -5.47 -18.53 -6.44
C ALA A 460 -5.58 -16.99 -6.30
N LYS A 461 -6.57 -16.35 -6.94
CA LYS A 461 -6.76 -14.89 -6.83
C LYS A 461 -7.31 -14.46 -5.46
N HIS A 462 -8.01 -15.34 -4.74
CA HIS A 462 -8.50 -15.07 -3.39
C HIS A 462 -7.38 -15.23 -2.37
N GLY A 463 -6.60 -16.31 -2.45
CA GLY A 463 -5.35 -16.49 -1.70
C GLY A 463 -4.36 -15.34 -1.94
N ALA A 464 -4.22 -14.88 -3.17
CA ALA A 464 -3.38 -13.72 -3.49
C ALA A 464 -3.80 -12.45 -2.75
N LYS A 465 -5.10 -12.20 -2.54
CA LYS A 465 -5.57 -11.04 -1.74
C LYS A 465 -5.12 -11.15 -0.29
N LEU A 466 -5.26 -12.32 0.32
CA LEU A 466 -4.78 -12.56 1.69
C LEU A 466 -3.28 -12.29 1.78
N VAL A 467 -2.49 -12.84 0.85
CA VAL A 467 -1.04 -12.66 0.81
C VAL A 467 -0.65 -11.20 0.59
N THR A 468 -1.32 -10.48 -0.31
CA THR A 468 -1.13 -9.03 -0.51
C THR A 468 -1.43 -8.25 0.76
N ALA A 469 -2.53 -8.57 1.45
CA ALA A 469 -2.90 -7.92 2.70
C ALA A 469 -1.83 -8.14 3.79
N VAL A 470 -1.39 -9.39 3.98
CA VAL A 470 -0.34 -9.75 4.94
C VAL A 470 0.99 -9.06 4.63
N ALA A 471 1.40 -9.04 3.35
CA ALA A 471 2.66 -8.46 2.92
C ALA A 471 2.70 -6.94 3.14
N CYS A 472 1.62 -6.24 2.80
CA CYS A 472 1.56 -4.79 2.87
C CYS A 472 1.20 -4.25 4.28
N ALA A 473 0.55 -5.05 5.13
CA ALA A 473 0.16 -4.66 6.47
C ALA A 473 1.38 -4.14 7.26
N SER A 474 1.32 -2.86 7.64
CA SER A 474 2.41 -2.16 8.32
C SER A 474 2.25 -2.13 9.85
N VAL A 475 1.08 -2.56 10.35
CA VAL A 475 0.85 -2.85 11.78
C VAL A 475 1.79 -3.96 12.27
N PRO A 476 2.12 -4.02 13.57
CA PRO A 476 2.89 -5.13 14.12
C PRO A 476 2.19 -6.47 13.83
N LYS A 477 2.95 -7.44 13.30
CA LYS A 477 2.49 -8.80 13.02
C LYS A 477 3.25 -9.77 13.93
N LEU A 478 2.55 -10.58 14.70
CA LEU A 478 3.08 -11.61 15.58
C LEU A 478 2.56 -12.96 15.13
N THR A 479 3.44 -13.95 15.02
CA THR A 479 3.06 -15.29 14.52
C THR A 479 3.43 -16.36 15.53
N VAL A 480 2.52 -17.30 15.81
CA VAL A 480 2.78 -18.49 16.62
C VAL A 480 2.32 -19.71 15.85
N LEU A 481 3.24 -20.64 15.60
CA LEU A 481 2.93 -21.93 14.98
C LEU A 481 2.49 -22.89 16.08
N ILE A 482 1.19 -23.15 16.15
CA ILE A 482 0.57 -24.01 17.17
C ILE A 482 0.30 -25.43 16.64
N GLY A 483 0.47 -25.66 15.34
CA GLY A 483 0.32 -26.95 14.69
C GLY A 483 1.07 -27.03 13.36
N GLY A 484 0.37 -27.39 12.28
CA GLY A 484 0.95 -27.45 10.94
C GLY A 484 1.23 -26.08 10.33
N SER A 485 2.31 -25.96 9.56
CA SER A 485 2.58 -24.80 8.71
C SER A 485 3.12 -25.28 7.37
N TYR A 486 2.20 -25.61 6.46
CA TYR A 486 2.52 -26.24 5.19
C TYR A 486 2.21 -25.36 3.97
N GLY A 487 3.11 -25.39 2.99
CA GLY A 487 2.93 -24.82 1.66
C GLY A 487 2.46 -23.37 1.64
N ALA A 488 1.52 -23.05 0.74
CA ALA A 488 0.97 -21.70 0.59
C ALA A 488 0.21 -21.19 1.83
N GLY A 489 -0.20 -22.09 2.74
CA GLY A 489 -0.79 -21.72 4.02
C GLY A 489 0.16 -20.92 4.91
N ASN A 490 1.45 -21.30 4.94
CA ASN A 490 2.49 -20.56 5.64
C ASN A 490 2.55 -19.09 5.17
N TYR A 491 2.36 -18.87 3.87
CA TYR A 491 2.43 -17.55 3.26
C TYR A 491 1.24 -16.68 3.66
N GLY A 492 0.02 -17.21 3.49
CA GLY A 492 -1.22 -16.51 3.82
C GLY A 492 -1.37 -16.21 5.31
N MET A 493 -0.67 -16.92 6.18
CA MET A 493 -0.74 -16.75 7.64
C MET A 493 0.49 -16.04 8.24
N CYS A 494 1.22 -15.25 7.44
CA CYS A 494 2.37 -14.46 7.90
C CYS A 494 3.55 -15.30 8.43
N GLY A 495 3.98 -16.29 7.66
CA GLY A 495 5.24 -17.02 7.88
C GLY A 495 6.48 -16.13 7.77
N ARG A 496 7.66 -16.72 7.97
CA ARG A 496 8.95 -15.98 8.13
C ARG A 496 9.25 -14.96 7.04
N ALA A 497 8.89 -15.26 5.78
CA ALA A 497 9.15 -14.39 4.63
C ALA A 497 8.30 -13.10 4.60
N TYR A 498 7.23 -13.02 5.40
CA TYR A 498 6.28 -11.89 5.40
C TYR A 498 6.58 -10.83 6.46
N GLY A 499 7.78 -10.90 7.05
CA GLY A 499 8.27 -9.96 8.05
C GLY A 499 7.37 -9.83 9.29
N PRO A 500 6.95 -10.94 9.95
CA PRO A 500 6.42 -10.81 11.30
C PRO A 500 7.50 -10.24 12.23
N ARG A 501 7.11 -9.33 13.12
CA ARG A 501 8.02 -8.73 14.11
C ARG A 501 8.65 -9.83 14.96
N PHE A 502 7.85 -10.82 15.33
CA PHE A 502 8.27 -12.03 16.01
C PHE A 502 7.49 -13.23 15.48
N LEU A 503 8.18 -14.37 15.34
CA LEU A 503 7.58 -15.65 14.99
C LEU A 503 8.06 -16.73 15.96
N PHE A 504 7.16 -17.42 16.65
CA PHE A 504 7.48 -18.53 17.56
C PHE A 504 6.85 -19.83 17.12
N MET A 505 7.37 -20.95 17.61
CA MET A 505 6.81 -22.28 17.38
C MET A 505 6.50 -22.98 18.70
N TRP A 506 5.45 -23.77 18.72
CA TRP A 506 5.24 -24.77 19.77
C TRP A 506 6.05 -26.05 19.47
N PRO A 507 6.35 -26.89 20.49
CA PRO A 507 7.15 -28.10 20.30
C PRO A 507 6.46 -29.19 19.46
N ASN A 508 5.13 -29.18 19.36
CA ASN A 508 4.38 -30.09 18.49
C ASN A 508 4.34 -29.63 17.02
N ALA A 509 4.64 -28.36 16.74
CA ALA A 509 4.45 -27.77 15.42
C ALA A 509 5.32 -28.45 14.35
N ARG A 510 4.93 -28.35 13.09
CA ARG A 510 5.73 -28.82 11.94
C ARG A 510 5.69 -27.82 10.81
N ILE A 511 6.83 -27.59 10.17
CA ILE A 511 6.97 -26.64 9.06
C ILE A 511 7.68 -27.26 7.86
N SER A 512 7.04 -27.29 6.71
CA SER A 512 7.66 -27.78 5.47
C SER A 512 6.87 -27.29 4.24
N VAL A 513 7.41 -27.54 3.04
CA VAL A 513 6.74 -27.17 1.78
C VAL A 513 5.41 -27.90 1.59
N MET A 514 5.28 -29.12 2.10
CA MET A 514 4.06 -29.93 2.17
C MET A 514 4.25 -31.05 3.20
N GLY A 515 3.19 -31.77 3.56
CA GLY A 515 3.29 -32.91 4.48
C GLY A 515 4.18 -34.04 3.92
N GLY A 516 4.92 -34.75 4.78
CA GLY A 516 5.85 -35.80 4.36
C GLY A 516 5.16 -36.92 3.57
N GLU A 517 4.01 -37.40 4.05
CA GLU A 517 3.20 -38.41 3.35
C GLU A 517 2.74 -37.90 1.97
N GLN A 518 2.38 -36.61 1.86
CA GLN A 518 1.97 -36.01 0.58
C GLN A 518 3.15 -35.96 -0.42
N ALA A 519 4.33 -35.53 0.04
CA ALA A 519 5.53 -35.50 -0.80
C ALA A 519 5.91 -36.91 -1.28
N ALA A 520 5.88 -37.90 -0.39
CA ALA A 520 6.17 -39.30 -0.70
C ALA A 520 5.18 -39.86 -1.72
N ASN A 521 3.88 -39.62 -1.56
CA ASN A 521 2.84 -40.00 -2.52
C ASN A 521 3.09 -39.41 -3.91
N VAL A 522 3.36 -38.10 -4.01
CA VAL A 522 3.57 -37.43 -5.30
C VAL A 522 4.81 -37.98 -6.02
N LEU A 523 5.92 -38.19 -5.30
CA LEU A 523 7.13 -38.76 -5.89
C LEU A 523 6.90 -40.20 -6.36
N ALA A 524 6.17 -41.01 -5.59
CA ALA A 524 5.82 -42.38 -5.96
C ALA A 524 4.95 -42.41 -7.23
N THR A 525 3.93 -41.55 -7.33
CA THR A 525 3.10 -41.43 -8.54
C THR A 525 3.91 -41.05 -9.77
N VAL A 526 4.78 -40.03 -9.67
CA VAL A 526 5.62 -39.59 -10.81
C VAL A 526 6.56 -40.71 -11.28
N GLN A 527 7.17 -41.46 -10.36
CA GLN A 527 8.03 -42.59 -10.72
C GLN A 527 7.25 -43.73 -11.36
N ARG A 528 6.06 -44.05 -10.82
CA ARG A 528 5.16 -45.05 -11.39
C ARG A 528 4.75 -44.70 -12.82
N ASP A 529 4.32 -43.47 -13.07
CA ASP A 529 3.94 -43.00 -14.40
C ASP A 529 5.11 -43.04 -15.39
N LYS A 530 6.31 -42.67 -14.92
CA LYS A 530 7.55 -42.75 -15.71
C LYS A 530 7.86 -44.20 -16.10
N ARG A 531 7.84 -45.13 -15.13
CA ARG A 531 8.09 -46.56 -15.36
C ARG A 531 7.06 -47.17 -16.30
N GLN A 532 5.80 -46.78 -16.17
CA GLN A 532 4.72 -47.21 -17.06
C GLN A 532 4.96 -46.74 -18.50
N ARG A 533 5.42 -45.49 -18.71
CA ARG A 533 5.83 -44.99 -20.04
C ARG A 533 7.06 -45.71 -20.60
N GLU A 534 7.96 -46.15 -19.73
CA GLU A 534 9.16 -46.93 -20.07
C GLU A 534 8.87 -48.44 -20.22
N GLY A 535 7.61 -48.88 -20.09
CA GLY A 535 7.20 -50.28 -20.23
C GLY A 535 7.67 -51.21 -19.10
N SER A 536 8.12 -50.67 -17.97
CA SER A 536 8.60 -51.43 -16.80
C SER A 536 7.54 -51.52 -15.70
N GLN A 537 7.57 -52.60 -14.92
CA GLN A 537 6.69 -52.75 -13.74
C GLN A 537 7.24 -51.97 -12.54
N TRP A 538 6.33 -51.45 -11.72
CA TRP A 538 6.62 -50.77 -10.46
C TRP A 538 6.07 -51.61 -9.32
N THR A 539 6.95 -52.17 -8.47
CA THR A 539 6.51 -53.06 -7.38
C THR A 539 6.14 -52.28 -6.12
N GLN A 540 5.39 -52.92 -5.22
CA GLN A 540 5.06 -52.33 -3.92
C GLN A 540 6.32 -52.12 -3.05
N GLU A 541 7.31 -53.01 -3.17
CA GLU A 541 8.58 -52.91 -2.45
C GLU A 541 9.39 -51.68 -2.91
N GLU A 542 9.41 -51.39 -4.20
CA GLU A 542 10.02 -50.16 -4.74
C GLU A 542 9.27 -48.90 -4.28
N ASP A 543 7.93 -48.97 -4.18
CA ASP A 543 7.09 -47.88 -3.66
C ASP A 543 7.45 -47.56 -2.19
N GLU A 544 7.48 -48.58 -1.33
CA GLU A 544 7.82 -48.43 0.09
C GLU A 544 9.27 -47.97 0.30
N ALA A 545 10.22 -48.51 -0.48
CA ALA A 545 11.63 -48.14 -0.44
C ALA A 545 11.86 -46.67 -0.85
N LEU A 546 11.02 -46.11 -1.71
CA LEU A 546 11.06 -44.69 -2.07
C LEU A 546 10.38 -43.81 -1.01
N ARG A 547 9.22 -44.22 -0.50
CA ARG A 547 8.39 -43.37 0.37
C ARG A 547 8.98 -43.16 1.76
N LYS A 548 9.41 -44.25 2.40
CA LYS A 548 9.93 -44.21 3.78
C LYS A 548 11.06 -43.19 3.99
N PRO A 549 12.13 -43.15 3.17
CA PRO A 549 13.20 -42.15 3.37
C PRO A 549 12.73 -40.72 3.11
N VAL A 550 11.72 -40.51 2.26
CA VAL A 550 11.13 -39.18 2.03
C VAL A 550 10.35 -38.74 3.26
N GLU A 551 9.49 -39.61 3.81
CA GLU A 551 8.71 -39.31 5.02
C GLU A 551 9.62 -39.01 6.22
N GLU A 552 10.65 -39.83 6.45
CA GLU A 552 11.64 -39.62 7.52
C GLU A 552 12.41 -38.30 7.36
N LYS A 553 12.79 -37.96 6.12
CA LYS A 553 13.47 -36.68 5.83
C LYS A 553 12.56 -35.49 6.15
N PHE A 554 11.30 -35.51 5.72
CA PHE A 554 10.36 -34.42 5.95
C PHE A 554 10.01 -34.28 7.43
N GLU A 555 9.87 -35.37 8.17
CA GLU A 555 9.65 -35.31 9.63
C GLU A 555 10.85 -34.69 10.35
N LYS A 556 12.07 -35.07 9.98
CA LYS A 556 13.30 -34.50 10.54
C LYS A 556 13.47 -33.02 10.22
N GLU A 557 13.31 -32.63 8.96
CA GLU A 557 13.50 -31.25 8.49
C GLU A 557 12.34 -30.34 8.94
N GLY A 558 11.16 -30.89 9.16
CA GLY A 558 9.98 -30.16 9.64
C GLY A 558 9.90 -30.00 11.16
N HIS A 559 10.75 -30.69 11.92
CA HIS A 559 10.76 -30.64 13.38
C HIS A 559 11.14 -29.23 13.91
N PRO A 560 10.51 -28.72 14.99
CA PRO A 560 10.79 -27.38 15.53
C PRO A 560 12.26 -27.13 15.86
N TYR A 561 12.98 -28.16 16.34
CA TYR A 561 14.42 -28.06 16.61
C TYR A 561 15.26 -27.83 15.34
N PHE A 562 14.88 -28.43 14.21
CA PHE A 562 15.57 -28.22 12.95
C PHE A 562 15.35 -26.80 12.42
N ALA A 563 14.12 -26.32 12.51
CA ALA A 563 13.70 -24.98 12.13
C ALA A 563 14.36 -23.89 13.00
N SER A 564 14.28 -24.04 14.32
CA SER A 564 14.80 -23.07 15.29
C SER A 564 16.32 -23.03 15.33
N ALA A 565 16.97 -24.17 15.08
CA ALA A 565 18.42 -24.21 14.85
C ALA A 565 18.86 -23.30 13.71
N ARG A 566 18.01 -23.14 12.68
CA ARG A 566 18.25 -22.36 11.46
C ARG A 566 17.59 -20.97 11.46
N LEU A 567 16.99 -20.54 12.56
CA LEU A 567 16.31 -19.25 12.71
C LEU A 567 15.15 -19.04 11.73
N TRP A 568 14.40 -20.11 11.42
CA TRP A 568 13.11 -19.98 10.73
C TRP A 568 12.06 -19.35 11.66
N ASP A 569 12.26 -19.52 12.96
CA ASP A 569 11.56 -18.89 14.08
C ASP A 569 12.53 -18.17 15.02
N ASP A 570 11.96 -17.36 15.90
CA ASP A 570 12.64 -16.63 16.97
C ASP A 570 12.64 -17.41 18.30
N GLY A 571 12.20 -18.68 18.31
CA GLY A 571 12.23 -19.57 19.46
C GLY A 571 11.11 -20.59 19.46
N VAL A 572 11.40 -21.77 20.04
CA VAL A 572 10.38 -22.75 20.42
C VAL A 572 9.96 -22.46 21.86
N ILE A 573 8.67 -22.27 22.08
CA ILE A 573 8.11 -21.87 23.38
C ILE A 573 7.20 -22.96 23.95
N ASP A 574 7.13 -23.03 25.28
CA ASP A 574 6.11 -23.81 25.98
C ASP A 574 4.72 -23.21 25.65
N PRO A 575 3.74 -24.02 25.21
CA PRO A 575 2.39 -23.52 24.90
C PRO A 575 1.78 -22.64 25.99
N ARG A 576 2.07 -22.94 27.26
CA ARG A 576 1.57 -22.20 28.44
C ARG A 576 2.10 -20.77 28.53
N GLU A 577 3.28 -20.52 27.98
CA GLU A 577 3.94 -19.20 28.01
C GLU A 577 3.48 -18.29 26.86
N THR A 578 2.63 -18.78 25.93
CA THR A 578 2.21 -18.05 24.73
C THR A 578 1.67 -16.66 25.05
N ARG A 579 0.78 -16.53 26.04
CA ARG A 579 0.21 -15.24 26.47
C ARG A 579 1.32 -14.27 26.89
N LYS A 580 2.21 -14.71 27.79
CA LYS A 580 3.33 -13.89 28.30
C LYS A 580 4.27 -13.45 27.17
N VAL A 581 4.62 -14.36 26.27
CA VAL A 581 5.47 -14.07 25.10
C VAL A 581 4.80 -13.04 24.18
N LEU A 582 3.50 -13.18 23.91
CA LEU A 582 2.74 -12.19 23.14
C LEU A 582 2.72 -10.82 23.86
N GLY A 583 2.57 -10.79 25.19
CA GLY A 583 2.65 -9.56 25.97
C GLY A 583 3.99 -8.84 25.85
N LEU A 584 5.10 -9.57 26.05
CA LEU A 584 6.46 -9.01 25.95
C LEU A 584 6.78 -8.52 24.53
N THR A 585 6.31 -9.23 23.50
CA THR A 585 6.50 -8.80 22.11
C THR A 585 5.61 -7.61 21.74
N LEU A 586 4.37 -7.55 22.20
CA LEU A 586 3.53 -6.36 22.06
C LEU A 586 4.20 -5.14 22.71
N GLN A 587 4.73 -5.29 23.92
CA GLN A 587 5.47 -4.22 24.61
C GLN A 587 6.64 -3.70 23.76
N ALA A 588 7.39 -4.58 23.12
CA ALA A 588 8.51 -4.20 22.26
C ALA A 588 8.05 -3.57 20.93
N THR A 589 7.02 -4.11 20.29
CA THR A 589 6.55 -3.61 18.98
C THR A 589 5.85 -2.26 19.04
N LEU A 590 5.29 -1.92 20.20
CA LEU A 590 4.55 -0.69 20.43
C LEU A 590 5.40 0.43 21.04
N GLN A 591 6.73 0.35 20.93
CA GLN A 591 7.65 1.42 21.32
C GLN A 591 7.68 2.60 20.33
N LYS A 592 7.05 2.45 19.16
CA LYS A 592 6.95 3.50 18.14
C LYS A 592 5.54 3.61 17.55
N PRO A 593 5.17 4.77 16.98
CA PRO A 593 3.90 4.94 16.31
C PRO A 593 3.71 3.95 15.15
N ILE A 594 2.51 3.40 15.04
CA ILE A 594 2.15 2.49 13.95
C ILE A 594 1.97 3.30 12.64
N PRO A 595 2.75 2.99 11.59
CA PRO A 595 2.66 3.70 10.31
C PRO A 595 1.36 3.40 9.57
N GLU A 596 1.00 4.29 8.63
CA GLU A 596 -0.11 4.05 7.71
C GLU A 596 0.23 2.89 6.76
N THR A 597 -0.76 2.03 6.50
CA THR A 597 -0.61 0.91 5.56
C THR A 597 -0.99 1.36 4.15
N LYS A 598 -0.14 1.04 3.17
CA LYS A 598 -0.44 1.18 1.75
C LYS A 598 -0.45 -0.20 1.09
N PHE A 599 -1.64 -0.67 0.71
CA PHE A 599 -1.78 -1.95 0.03
C PHE A 599 -1.29 -1.88 -1.42
N GLY A 600 -0.77 -3.00 -1.92
CA GLY A 600 -0.60 -3.25 -3.34
C GLY A 600 -1.94 -3.47 -4.04
N VAL A 601 -1.91 -3.67 -5.36
CA VAL A 601 -3.14 -3.91 -6.13
C VAL A 601 -3.75 -5.25 -5.74
N PHE A 602 -5.01 -5.24 -5.31
CA PHE A 602 -5.78 -6.47 -5.12
C PHE A 602 -6.32 -6.98 -6.45
N ARG A 603 -6.09 -8.25 -6.76
CA ARG A 603 -6.58 -8.89 -7.99
C ARG A 603 -8.07 -9.20 -7.91
N MET A 604 -8.92 -8.25 -8.27
CA MET A 604 -10.38 -8.44 -8.36
C MET A 604 -10.78 -9.23 -9.61
N ASN A 605 -12.04 -9.65 -9.70
CA ASN A 605 -12.59 -10.23 -10.94
C ASN A 605 -13.35 -9.16 -11.73
N TYR A 606 -13.52 -9.39 -13.03
CA TYR A 606 -14.20 -8.47 -13.94
C TYR A 606 -15.61 -8.10 -13.44
N ALA A 607 -16.38 -9.07 -12.96
CA ALA A 607 -17.71 -8.83 -12.40
C ALA A 607 -17.73 -7.83 -11.22
N SER A 608 -16.73 -7.89 -10.32
CA SER A 608 -16.62 -6.92 -9.22
C SER A 608 -16.28 -5.52 -9.72
N GLU A 609 -15.43 -5.42 -10.74
CA GLU A 609 -15.07 -4.14 -11.37
C GLU A 609 -16.28 -3.53 -12.09
N VAL A 610 -17.06 -4.35 -12.80
CA VAL A 610 -18.32 -3.91 -13.45
C VAL A 610 -19.35 -3.49 -12.41
N TYR A 611 -19.49 -4.22 -11.30
CA TYR A 611 -20.36 -3.83 -10.19
C TYR A 611 -19.95 -2.47 -9.62
N ALA A 612 -18.67 -2.29 -9.28
CA ALA A 612 -18.16 -1.02 -8.77
C ALA A 612 -18.29 0.12 -9.80
N PHE A 613 -18.13 -0.19 -11.08
CA PHE A 613 -18.33 0.74 -12.18
C PHE A 613 -19.80 1.19 -12.28
N GLY A 614 -20.76 0.27 -12.17
CA GLY A 614 -22.19 0.60 -12.12
C GLY A 614 -22.52 1.61 -11.01
N HIS A 615 -21.94 1.43 -9.82
CA HIS A 615 -22.06 2.42 -8.72
C HIS A 615 -21.40 3.76 -9.07
N ARG A 616 -20.22 3.76 -9.71
CA ARG A 616 -19.48 4.97 -10.09
C ARG A 616 -20.26 5.84 -11.07
N ILE A 617 -20.96 5.24 -12.02
CA ILE A 617 -21.78 5.95 -13.02
C ILE A 617 -23.22 6.23 -12.54
N GLY A 618 -23.53 5.99 -11.26
CA GLY A 618 -24.85 6.24 -10.69
C GLY A 618 -25.94 5.26 -11.15
N ALA A 619 -25.56 4.08 -11.63
CA ALA A 619 -26.46 3.05 -12.15
C ALA A 619 -26.32 1.70 -11.41
N PRO A 620 -26.43 1.65 -10.06
CA PRO A 620 -26.21 0.43 -9.28
C PRO A 620 -27.29 -0.64 -9.49
N ASP A 621 -28.46 -0.25 -10.00
CA ASP A 621 -29.60 -1.14 -10.21
C ASP A 621 -29.60 -1.81 -11.60
N VAL A 622 -28.70 -1.40 -12.49
CA VAL A 622 -28.58 -2.00 -13.82
C VAL A 622 -27.98 -3.39 -13.67
N GLN A 623 -28.55 -4.36 -14.36
CA GLN A 623 -28.05 -5.74 -14.29
C GLN A 623 -26.61 -5.78 -14.83
N PRO A 624 -25.67 -6.44 -14.13
CA PRO A 624 -24.28 -6.51 -14.57
C PRO A 624 -24.12 -7.00 -16.01
N GLU A 625 -24.99 -7.90 -16.46
CA GLU A 625 -25.01 -8.43 -17.83
C GLU A 625 -25.21 -7.34 -18.90
N GLU A 626 -26.07 -6.35 -18.63
CA GLU A 626 -26.32 -5.24 -19.56
C GLU A 626 -25.12 -4.29 -19.64
N LEU A 627 -24.48 -4.00 -18.50
CA LEU A 627 -23.24 -3.23 -18.48
C LEU A 627 -22.10 -3.98 -19.19
N VAL A 628 -22.01 -5.29 -18.96
CA VAL A 628 -21.02 -6.12 -19.66
C VAL A 628 -21.28 -6.12 -21.16
N LYS A 629 -22.53 -6.27 -21.62
CA LYS A 629 -22.88 -6.18 -23.04
C LYS A 629 -22.49 -4.82 -23.64
N ALA A 630 -22.76 -3.72 -22.95
CA ALA A 630 -22.35 -2.37 -23.39
C ALA A 630 -20.81 -2.21 -23.47
N LEU A 631 -20.08 -2.90 -22.60
CA LEU A 631 -18.61 -2.90 -22.52
C LEU A 631 -17.96 -4.00 -23.40
N THR A 632 -18.66 -4.56 -24.40
CA THR A 632 -18.14 -5.65 -25.24
C THR A 632 -18.26 -5.34 -26.71
N THR A 633 -17.12 -5.22 -27.40
CA THR A 633 -17.12 -5.05 -28.86
C THR A 633 -17.37 -6.37 -29.57
N SER A 634 -17.85 -6.31 -30.82
CA SER A 634 -17.98 -7.50 -31.67
C SER A 634 -16.63 -8.21 -31.90
N SER A 635 -15.55 -7.43 -32.00
CA SER A 635 -14.18 -7.93 -32.16
C SER A 635 -13.69 -8.79 -30.99
N PHE A 636 -14.30 -8.66 -29.80
CA PHE A 636 -13.98 -9.54 -28.68
C PHE A 636 -14.22 -11.01 -29.03
N TYR A 637 -15.32 -11.33 -29.72
CA TYR A 637 -15.71 -12.70 -30.03
C TYR A 637 -14.88 -13.35 -31.16
N THR A 638 -14.14 -12.55 -31.92
CA THR A 638 -13.29 -13.01 -33.03
C THR A 638 -11.84 -13.22 -32.61
N ARG A 639 -11.55 -13.27 -31.31
CA ARG A 639 -10.21 -13.56 -30.82
C ARG A 639 -9.91 -15.05 -30.90
N ALA A 640 -8.70 -15.40 -31.34
CA ALA A 640 -8.28 -16.80 -31.48
C ALA A 640 -8.43 -17.62 -30.18
N ASP A 641 -8.19 -17.01 -29.01
CA ASP A 641 -8.35 -17.64 -27.69
C ASP A 641 -9.81 -17.78 -27.21
N ILE A 642 -10.75 -17.21 -27.95
CA ILE A 642 -12.21 -17.33 -27.73
C ILE A 642 -12.82 -18.28 -28.78
N GLU A 643 -12.30 -18.27 -30.02
CA GLU A 643 -12.71 -19.19 -31.09
C GLU A 643 -12.24 -20.64 -30.85
N GLU A 644 -11.03 -20.85 -30.31
CA GLU A 644 -10.48 -22.20 -30.11
C GLU A 644 -11.02 -22.93 -28.86
N ASP A 645 -11.70 -22.24 -27.93
CA ASP A 645 -11.81 -22.73 -26.55
C ASP A 645 -13.14 -22.48 -25.82
N ALA A 646 -14.26 -22.88 -26.42
CA ALA A 646 -15.53 -23.01 -25.69
C ALA A 646 -15.49 -24.04 -24.52
N ALA A 647 -14.38 -24.79 -24.35
CA ALA A 647 -14.25 -25.85 -23.35
C ALA A 647 -13.06 -25.75 -22.36
N ARG A 648 -12.05 -24.87 -22.55
CA ARG A 648 -10.84 -24.87 -21.68
C ARG A 648 -10.37 -23.51 -21.15
N ALA A 649 -11.21 -22.48 -21.16
CA ALA A 649 -10.72 -21.15 -20.87
C ALA A 649 -10.81 -20.65 -19.41
N ALA A 650 -9.98 -19.65 -19.10
CA ALA A 650 -9.71 -19.08 -17.78
C ALA A 650 -10.90 -18.31 -17.14
N PRO A 651 -10.90 -18.05 -15.81
CA PRO A 651 -12.04 -17.49 -15.05
C PRO A 651 -12.50 -16.06 -15.41
N SER A 652 -11.84 -15.37 -16.34
CA SER A 652 -12.32 -14.12 -16.94
C SER A 652 -13.27 -14.34 -18.12
N GLN A 653 -13.47 -15.60 -18.54
CA GLN A 653 -14.33 -16.02 -19.64
C GLN A 653 -15.64 -16.68 -19.15
N SER A 654 -16.41 -16.02 -18.30
CA SER A 654 -17.84 -16.37 -18.26
C SER A 654 -18.47 -15.85 -19.55
N THR A 655 -18.55 -16.69 -20.57
CA THR A 655 -19.39 -16.49 -21.76
C THR A 655 -20.87 -16.27 -21.39
N GLU A 656 -21.25 -16.64 -20.17
CA GLU A 656 -22.59 -16.47 -19.61
C GLU A 656 -22.93 -15.05 -19.12
N VAL A 657 -21.96 -14.15 -18.91
CA VAL A 657 -22.28 -12.77 -18.47
C VAL A 657 -22.40 -11.86 -19.68
N GLY A 658 -23.65 -11.66 -20.12
CA GLY A 658 -24.05 -10.75 -21.19
C GLY A 658 -23.79 -11.30 -22.60
N GLU A 659 -24.80 -11.94 -23.19
CA GLU A 659 -24.79 -12.31 -24.61
C GLU A 659 -24.92 -11.05 -25.50
N GLY A 660 -24.00 -10.94 -26.47
CA GLY A 660 -24.07 -9.95 -27.55
C GLY A 660 -23.02 -8.85 -27.47
N SER A 661 -22.83 -8.17 -28.60
CA SER A 661 -21.94 -7.03 -28.72
C SER A 661 -22.67 -5.72 -28.44
N ASN A 662 -21.89 -4.68 -28.21
CA ASN A 662 -22.36 -3.34 -27.94
C ASN A 662 -22.88 -2.59 -29.18
N THR A 663 -22.78 -3.16 -30.38
CA THR A 663 -23.12 -2.50 -31.66
C THR A 663 -24.54 -1.91 -31.66
N GLU A 664 -25.56 -2.70 -31.33
CA GLU A 664 -26.95 -2.22 -31.30
C GLU A 664 -27.19 -1.18 -30.21
N LEU A 665 -26.49 -1.29 -29.09
CA LEU A 665 -26.59 -0.35 -27.97
C LEU A 665 -25.88 0.96 -28.30
N ALA A 666 -24.76 0.92 -29.01
CA ALA A 666 -24.03 2.09 -29.45
C ALA A 666 -24.89 2.95 -30.40
N GLU A 667 -25.57 2.34 -31.37
CA GLU A 667 -26.50 3.06 -32.26
C GLU A 667 -27.67 3.70 -31.51
N LYS A 668 -28.21 3.02 -30.49
CA LYS A 668 -29.27 3.58 -29.62
C LYS A 668 -28.74 4.75 -28.78
N GLY A 669 -27.57 4.58 -28.20
CA GLY A 669 -26.91 5.62 -27.40
C GLY A 669 -26.56 6.86 -28.20
N ASP A 670 -26.16 6.68 -29.46
CA ASP A 670 -25.85 7.77 -30.38
C ASP A 670 -27.07 8.65 -30.66
N LYS A 671 -28.26 8.03 -30.76
CA LYS A 671 -29.52 8.77 -30.88
C LYS A 671 -29.84 9.55 -29.60
N VAL A 672 -29.63 8.94 -28.43
CA VAL A 672 -29.88 9.58 -27.12
C VAL A 672 -28.97 10.79 -26.94
N ILE A 673 -27.66 10.64 -27.18
CA ILE A 673 -26.71 11.75 -27.02
C ILE A 673 -27.01 12.88 -28.01
N SER A 674 -27.27 12.56 -29.27
CA SER A 674 -27.62 13.56 -30.28
C SER A 674 -28.89 14.31 -29.92
N GLN A 675 -29.94 13.61 -29.48
CA GLN A 675 -31.22 14.22 -29.11
C GLN A 675 -31.08 15.16 -27.89
N VAL A 676 -30.35 14.75 -26.85
CA VAL A 676 -30.14 15.55 -25.65
C VAL A 676 -29.29 16.79 -25.96
N LEU A 677 -28.20 16.62 -26.71
CA LEU A 677 -27.32 17.72 -27.10
C LEU A 677 -28.03 18.73 -28.02
N SER A 678 -28.74 18.27 -29.05
CA SER A 678 -29.51 19.15 -29.94
C SER A 678 -30.58 19.92 -29.17
N SER A 679 -31.34 19.25 -28.30
CA SER A 679 -32.38 19.91 -27.50
C SER A 679 -31.79 20.94 -26.52
N TYR A 680 -30.66 20.62 -25.88
CA TYR A 680 -29.93 21.55 -25.03
C TYR A 680 -29.44 22.77 -25.81
N LEU A 681 -28.81 22.57 -26.97
CA LEU A 681 -28.31 23.65 -27.79
C LEU A 681 -29.43 24.52 -28.36
N ARG A 682 -30.56 23.94 -28.80
CA ARG A 682 -31.73 24.70 -29.24
C ARG A 682 -32.35 25.54 -28.12
N CYS A 683 -32.37 25.01 -26.90
CA CYS A 683 -32.77 25.78 -25.72
C CYS A 683 -31.80 26.95 -25.43
N GLN A 684 -30.50 26.70 -25.54
CA GLN A 684 -29.46 27.68 -25.20
C GLN A 684 -29.12 28.65 -26.34
N LEU A 685 -29.43 28.33 -27.58
CA LEU A 685 -29.10 29.11 -28.78
C LEU A 685 -30.28 29.14 -29.75
N PRO A 686 -31.43 29.72 -29.35
CA PRO A 686 -32.65 29.71 -30.18
C PRO A 686 -32.53 30.53 -31.48
N LEU A 687 -31.50 31.37 -31.59
CA LEU A 687 -31.21 32.18 -32.76
C LEU A 687 -30.21 31.53 -33.72
N ALA A 688 -29.60 30.41 -33.33
CA ALA A 688 -28.65 29.70 -34.19
C ALA A 688 -29.39 28.90 -35.28
N PRO A 689 -28.83 28.80 -36.49
CA PRO A 689 -29.35 27.95 -37.54
C PRO A 689 -29.09 26.48 -37.21
N GLU A 690 -29.91 25.59 -37.77
CA GLU A 690 -29.84 24.15 -37.47
C GLU A 690 -28.51 23.53 -37.92
N GLU A 691 -27.93 24.01 -39.03
CA GLU A 691 -26.63 23.53 -39.50
C GLU A 691 -25.49 23.81 -38.49
N PHE A 692 -25.57 24.95 -37.80
CA PHE A 692 -24.61 25.31 -36.76
C PHE A 692 -24.80 24.44 -35.51
N ILE A 693 -26.05 24.23 -35.09
CA ILE A 693 -26.38 23.38 -33.94
C ILE A 693 -25.82 21.97 -34.18
N GLN A 694 -26.10 21.38 -35.33
CA GLN A 694 -25.63 20.03 -35.64
C GLN A 694 -24.11 19.93 -35.73
N ALA A 695 -23.41 20.98 -36.20
CA ALA A 695 -21.95 21.00 -36.21
C ALA A 695 -21.36 20.95 -34.79
N VAL A 696 -21.96 21.68 -33.84
CA VAL A 696 -21.55 21.64 -32.42
C VAL A 696 -21.88 20.29 -31.78
N VAL A 697 -23.04 19.71 -32.09
CA VAL A 697 -23.39 18.35 -31.63
C VAL A 697 -22.34 17.34 -32.10
N ASN A 698 -22.01 17.34 -33.39
CA ASN A 698 -21.04 16.40 -33.97
C ASN A 698 -19.65 16.53 -33.34
N GLU A 699 -19.23 17.75 -32.99
CA GLU A 699 -17.96 17.98 -32.29
C GLU A 699 -17.99 17.40 -30.86
N LEU A 700 -19.07 17.66 -30.11
CA LEU A 700 -19.26 17.16 -28.74
C LEU A 700 -19.43 15.64 -28.68
N SER A 701 -20.02 15.04 -29.71
CA SER A 701 -20.25 13.60 -29.83
C SER A 701 -19.21 12.90 -30.71
N SER A 702 -18.08 13.55 -31.00
CA SER A 702 -17.00 12.96 -31.78
C SER A 702 -16.33 11.81 -31.01
N ASP A 703 -15.81 10.82 -31.74
CA ASP A 703 -15.16 9.65 -31.14
C ASP A 703 -14.00 10.04 -30.22
N GLU A 704 -13.22 11.06 -30.59
CA GLU A 704 -12.09 11.52 -29.78
C GLU A 704 -12.57 12.11 -28.43
N GLN A 705 -13.59 12.97 -28.45
CA GLN A 705 -14.14 13.58 -27.24
C GLN A 705 -14.78 12.52 -26.33
N LEU A 706 -15.65 11.67 -26.89
CA LEU A 706 -16.32 10.62 -26.12
C LEU A 706 -15.34 9.60 -25.56
N ALA A 707 -14.31 9.21 -26.34
CA ALA A 707 -13.28 8.30 -25.84
C ALA A 707 -12.48 8.91 -24.69
N ASN A 708 -12.17 10.21 -24.74
CA ASN A 708 -11.48 10.90 -23.66
C ASN A 708 -12.31 10.94 -22.37
N ILE A 709 -13.60 11.27 -22.48
CA ILE A 709 -14.53 11.24 -21.33
C ILE A 709 -14.61 9.82 -20.76
N ALA A 710 -14.80 8.82 -21.61
CA ALA A 710 -14.99 7.43 -21.20
C ALA A 710 -13.74 6.84 -20.52
N LYS A 711 -12.53 7.19 -20.99
CA LYS A 711 -11.26 6.85 -20.32
C LYS A 711 -11.21 7.39 -18.89
N HIS A 712 -11.67 8.62 -18.66
CA HIS A 712 -11.73 9.16 -17.30
C HIS A 712 -12.75 8.46 -16.40
N LEU A 713 -13.78 7.84 -16.97
CA LEU A 713 -14.72 6.98 -16.26
C LEU A 713 -14.16 5.56 -16.02
N GLY A 714 -13.07 5.18 -16.70
CA GLY A 714 -12.42 3.87 -16.63
C GLY A 714 -12.99 2.83 -17.60
N VAL A 715 -13.71 3.27 -18.65
CA VAL A 715 -14.31 2.39 -19.66
C VAL A 715 -13.25 1.61 -20.44
N ASP A 716 -12.11 2.24 -20.74
CA ASP A 716 -10.99 1.62 -21.46
C ASP A 716 -10.38 0.42 -20.74
N VAL A 717 -10.43 0.40 -19.41
CA VAL A 717 -9.94 -0.70 -18.57
C VAL A 717 -10.95 -1.85 -18.48
N LEU A 718 -12.23 -1.56 -18.69
CA LEU A 718 -13.32 -2.54 -18.63
C LEU A 718 -13.73 -3.07 -20.01
N LEU A 719 -13.33 -2.39 -21.08
CA LEU A 719 -13.73 -2.74 -22.44
C LEU A 719 -13.18 -4.12 -22.84
N ARG A 720 -14.09 -5.04 -23.16
CA ARG A 720 -13.78 -6.33 -23.78
C ARG A 720 -13.66 -6.12 -25.29
N THR A 721 -12.43 -6.12 -25.81
CA THR A 721 -12.11 -5.97 -27.25
C THR A 721 -10.89 -6.83 -27.64
N ALA A 722 -10.72 -7.09 -28.93
CA ALA A 722 -9.48 -7.68 -29.48
C ALA A 722 -8.31 -6.68 -29.56
N GLU A 723 -8.59 -5.38 -29.50
CA GLU A 723 -7.60 -4.32 -29.68
C GLU A 723 -6.80 -4.06 -28.40
N HIS A 724 -5.47 -3.91 -28.52
CA HIS A 724 -4.64 -3.42 -27.42
C HIS A 724 -3.53 -2.47 -27.91
N PRO A 725 -3.51 -1.21 -27.43
CA PRO A 725 -4.55 -0.54 -26.64
C PRO A 725 -5.87 -0.39 -27.43
N PRO A 726 -7.04 -0.25 -26.76
CA PRO A 726 -8.31 -0.05 -27.46
C PRO A 726 -8.30 1.21 -28.34
N ALA A 727 -8.87 1.12 -29.54
CA ALA A 727 -9.03 2.28 -30.42
C ALA A 727 -10.00 3.30 -29.80
N ALA A 728 -9.84 4.59 -30.16
CA ALA A 728 -10.72 5.64 -29.68
C ALA A 728 -12.19 5.38 -30.07
N SER A 729 -12.43 4.91 -31.30
CA SER A 729 -13.76 4.51 -31.78
C SER A 729 -14.39 3.43 -30.89
N SER A 730 -13.65 2.35 -30.58
CA SER A 730 -14.12 1.25 -29.72
C SER A 730 -14.51 1.73 -28.31
N VAL A 731 -13.74 2.68 -27.75
CA VAL A 731 -14.01 3.27 -26.44
C VAL A 731 -15.22 4.22 -26.50
N ALA A 732 -15.35 5.01 -27.57
CA ALA A 732 -16.49 5.89 -27.79
C ALA A 732 -17.80 5.09 -27.97
N ASP A 733 -17.76 4.00 -28.73
CA ASP A 733 -18.91 3.12 -28.92
C ASP A 733 -19.34 2.43 -27.63
N ALA A 734 -18.38 2.04 -26.79
CA ALA A 734 -18.69 1.55 -25.45
C ALA A 734 -19.39 2.61 -24.59
N PHE A 735 -18.96 3.88 -24.67
CA PHE A 735 -19.63 4.98 -23.97
C PHE A 735 -21.05 5.23 -24.50
N ARG A 736 -21.25 5.23 -25.83
CA ARG A 736 -22.59 5.31 -26.43
C ARG A 736 -23.46 4.16 -25.95
N ALA A 737 -22.95 2.93 -26.00
CA ALA A 737 -23.68 1.76 -25.55
C ALA A 737 -24.07 1.83 -24.06
N LEU A 738 -23.22 2.41 -23.21
CA LEU A 738 -23.53 2.64 -21.79
C LEU A 738 -24.71 3.59 -21.63
N LEU A 739 -24.81 4.67 -22.42
CA LEU A 739 -25.94 5.59 -22.37
C LEU A 739 -27.27 4.87 -22.69
N ALA A 740 -27.24 3.89 -23.60
CA ALA A 740 -28.42 3.06 -23.87
C ALA A 740 -28.75 2.08 -22.74
N ALA A 741 -27.73 1.56 -22.04
CA ALA A 741 -27.89 0.55 -20.99
C ALA A 741 -28.36 1.12 -19.65
N ILE A 742 -28.03 2.38 -19.31
CA ILE A 742 -28.35 2.94 -17.98
C ILE A 742 -29.74 3.57 -17.85
N GLY A 743 -30.51 3.61 -18.93
CA GLY A 743 -31.84 4.23 -18.98
C GLY A 743 -31.82 5.73 -19.29
N GLU A 744 -32.92 6.22 -19.88
CA GLU A 744 -33.00 7.55 -20.51
C GLU A 744 -32.72 8.73 -19.55
N GLU A 745 -33.30 8.72 -18.35
CA GLU A 745 -33.10 9.80 -17.37
C GLU A 745 -31.65 9.87 -16.86
N ARG A 746 -31.03 8.71 -16.59
CA ARG A 746 -29.62 8.63 -16.15
C ARG A 746 -28.68 9.00 -17.29
N ALA A 747 -28.98 8.56 -18.51
CA ALA A 747 -28.24 8.95 -19.70
C ALA A 747 -28.28 10.46 -19.91
N LYS A 748 -29.46 11.08 -19.80
CA LYS A 748 -29.63 12.55 -19.85
C LYS A 748 -28.72 13.23 -18.82
N ASN A 749 -28.75 12.80 -17.56
CA ASN A 749 -27.94 13.38 -16.50
C ASN A 749 -26.44 13.20 -16.77
N LEU A 750 -26.00 12.02 -17.19
CA LEU A 750 -24.60 11.75 -17.51
C LEU A 750 -24.11 12.62 -18.68
N ILE A 751 -24.93 12.82 -19.72
CA ILE A 751 -24.63 13.72 -20.83
C ILE A 751 -24.50 15.17 -20.34
N ILE A 752 -25.44 15.62 -19.49
CA ILE A 752 -25.43 16.96 -18.91
C ILE A 752 -24.21 17.21 -18.03
N ASP A 753 -23.78 16.21 -17.28
CA ASP A 753 -22.69 16.35 -16.31
C ASP A 753 -21.30 16.13 -16.91
N MET A 754 -21.19 15.35 -18.00
CA MET A 754 -19.89 14.94 -18.55
C MET A 754 -19.62 15.46 -19.97
N VAL A 755 -20.65 15.49 -20.84
CA VAL A 755 -20.49 15.84 -22.27
C VAL A 755 -20.76 17.33 -22.51
N ILE A 756 -21.89 17.86 -22.02
CA ILE A 756 -22.26 19.27 -22.19
C ILE A 756 -21.17 20.23 -21.68
N PRO A 757 -20.48 19.99 -20.55
CA PRO A 757 -19.42 20.89 -20.09
C PRO A 757 -18.25 21.04 -21.06
N GLN A 758 -18.03 20.07 -21.96
CA GLN A 758 -16.98 20.17 -22.99
C GLN A 758 -17.24 21.32 -23.99
N ILE A 759 -18.47 21.86 -24.04
CA ILE A 759 -18.81 23.03 -24.86
C ILE A 759 -17.93 24.26 -24.53
N ILE A 760 -17.35 24.32 -23.33
CA ILE A 760 -16.46 25.41 -22.90
C ILE A 760 -15.15 25.41 -23.69
N ASP A 761 -14.69 24.21 -24.10
CA ASP A 761 -13.46 24.03 -24.84
C ASP A 761 -13.66 24.12 -26.36
N ILE A 762 -14.91 24.17 -26.83
CA ILE A 762 -15.24 24.40 -28.23
C ILE A 762 -14.91 25.84 -28.67
N ASP A 763 -14.23 25.95 -29.81
CA ASP A 763 -14.09 27.21 -30.55
C ASP A 763 -15.20 27.27 -31.62
N PHE A 764 -16.31 27.92 -31.28
CA PHE A 764 -17.50 27.96 -32.14
C PHE A 764 -17.24 28.55 -33.54
N ALA A 765 -16.20 29.39 -33.68
CA ALA A 765 -15.81 29.96 -34.98
C ALA A 765 -15.14 28.93 -35.90
N ASP A 766 -14.52 27.89 -35.33
CA ASP A 766 -13.82 26.83 -36.05
C ASP A 766 -14.75 25.64 -36.36
N VAL A 767 -15.72 25.35 -35.48
CA VAL A 767 -16.67 24.23 -35.65
C VAL A 767 -17.56 24.39 -36.89
N TYR A 768 -18.00 25.61 -37.20
CA TYR A 768 -18.84 25.88 -38.37
C TYR A 768 -18.15 26.87 -39.32
N ASN A 769 -17.14 26.34 -40.01
CA ASN A 769 -16.22 27.08 -40.88
C ASN A 769 -16.84 27.44 -42.25
N LEU A 770 -17.79 28.39 -42.28
CA LEU A 770 -18.43 28.85 -43.52
C LEU A 770 -17.42 29.37 -44.55
N ARG A 771 -17.66 29.05 -45.83
CA ARG A 771 -16.82 29.49 -46.95
C ARG A 771 -16.98 30.98 -47.26
N ASP A 772 -18.19 31.53 -47.17
CA ASP A 772 -18.46 32.96 -47.38
C ASP A 772 -19.25 33.58 -46.20
N PRO A 773 -18.60 33.77 -45.04
CA PRO A 773 -19.28 34.24 -43.82
C PRO A 773 -19.79 35.69 -43.96
N LEU A 774 -19.17 36.53 -44.79
CA LEU A 774 -19.59 37.92 -44.97
C LEU A 774 -20.89 38.01 -45.76
N ALA A 775 -21.05 37.23 -46.84
CA ALA A 775 -22.29 37.20 -47.60
C ALA A 775 -23.45 36.67 -46.76
N VAL A 776 -23.22 35.59 -45.98
CA VAL A 776 -24.24 35.04 -45.06
C VAL A 776 -24.65 36.07 -44.01
N LEU A 777 -23.69 36.75 -43.37
CA LEU A 777 -23.99 37.80 -42.40
C LEU A 777 -24.77 38.96 -43.03
N THR A 778 -24.38 39.36 -44.24
CA THR A 778 -25.04 40.45 -44.98
C THR A 778 -26.49 40.12 -45.30
N ASP A 779 -26.76 38.91 -45.80
CA ASP A 779 -28.12 38.48 -46.11
C ASP A 779 -29.00 38.44 -44.86
N LEU A 780 -28.50 37.88 -43.76
CA LEU A 780 -29.24 37.80 -42.49
C LEU A 780 -29.54 39.19 -41.92
N LEU A 781 -28.58 40.12 -41.96
CA LEU A 781 -28.78 41.50 -41.49
C LEU A 781 -29.73 42.29 -42.41
N THR A 782 -29.64 42.09 -43.72
CA THR A 782 -30.51 42.76 -44.72
C THR A 782 -31.96 42.26 -44.57
N GLN A 783 -32.15 40.94 -44.38
CA GLN A 783 -33.48 40.38 -44.08
C GLN A 783 -34.04 40.93 -42.76
N GLY A 784 -33.16 41.22 -41.79
CA GLY A 784 -33.48 41.92 -40.54
C GLY A 784 -33.68 43.43 -40.67
N GLY A 785 -33.70 43.99 -41.88
CA GLY A 785 -33.99 45.40 -42.16
C GLY A 785 -32.77 46.33 -42.27
N ALA A 786 -31.54 45.79 -42.32
CA ALA A 786 -30.35 46.60 -42.60
C ALA A 786 -30.37 47.14 -44.04
N SER A 787 -30.05 48.42 -44.21
CA SER A 787 -29.93 49.07 -45.52
C SER A 787 -28.54 48.92 -46.13
N GLU A 788 -27.50 48.85 -45.29
CA GLU A 788 -26.10 48.73 -45.72
C GLU A 788 -25.28 47.94 -44.69
N VAL A 789 -24.45 47.00 -45.17
CA VAL A 789 -23.49 46.22 -44.36
C VAL A 789 -22.12 46.35 -45.01
N GLU A 790 -21.15 46.91 -44.29
CA GLU A 790 -19.81 47.16 -44.85
C GLU A 790 -18.67 46.83 -43.88
N PRO A 791 -17.58 46.19 -44.34
CA PRO A 791 -16.37 46.02 -43.56
C PRO A 791 -15.49 47.28 -43.60
N ARG A 792 -14.99 47.71 -42.44
CA ARG A 792 -14.09 48.86 -42.27
C ARG A 792 -12.82 48.46 -41.56
N ILE A 793 -11.68 48.97 -42.02
CA ILE A 793 -10.41 48.81 -41.33
C ILE A 793 -10.41 49.72 -40.10
N LEU A 794 -10.35 49.14 -38.91
CA LEU A 794 -10.27 49.87 -37.66
C LEU A 794 -8.82 50.23 -37.30
N ARG A 795 -7.92 49.26 -37.50
CA ARG A 795 -6.48 49.40 -37.23
C ARG A 795 -5.69 48.55 -38.20
N SER A 796 -4.52 49.02 -38.57
CA SER A 796 -3.51 48.22 -39.28
C SER A 796 -2.15 48.44 -38.62
N SER A 797 -1.36 47.38 -38.50
CA SER A 797 -0.02 47.44 -37.95
C SER A 797 0.94 46.61 -38.80
N GLY A 798 2.12 47.16 -39.05
CA GLY A 798 3.16 46.52 -39.86
C GLY A 798 2.70 46.04 -41.24
N PRO A 799 2.00 46.84 -42.07
CA PRO A 799 1.51 46.41 -43.39
C PRO A 799 2.62 45.98 -44.35
N VAL A 800 3.84 46.46 -44.14
CA VAL A 800 5.08 46.10 -44.87
C VAL A 800 5.94 45.07 -44.12
N SER A 801 5.46 44.57 -42.98
CA SER A 801 6.17 43.54 -42.20
C SER A 801 5.84 42.14 -42.70
N ALA A 802 6.62 41.15 -42.26
CA ALA A 802 6.36 39.74 -42.58
C ALA A 802 5.13 39.15 -41.86
N GLU A 803 4.51 39.90 -40.93
CA GLU A 803 3.27 39.53 -40.20
C GLU A 803 2.39 40.77 -40.03
N PRO A 804 1.78 41.27 -41.13
CA PRO A 804 0.88 42.40 -41.03
C PRO A 804 -0.35 41.99 -40.22
N VAL A 805 -0.83 42.88 -39.35
CA VAL A 805 -2.06 42.66 -38.58
C VAL A 805 -3.07 43.71 -38.98
N TYR A 806 -4.19 43.24 -39.53
CA TYR A 806 -5.35 44.06 -39.85
C TYR A 806 -6.44 43.77 -38.83
N VAL A 807 -7.05 44.81 -38.28
CA VAL A 807 -8.26 44.71 -37.45
C VAL A 807 -9.40 45.30 -38.26
N VAL A 808 -10.37 44.46 -38.59
CA VAL A 808 -11.55 44.83 -39.39
C VAL A 808 -12.78 44.78 -38.49
N GLY A 809 -13.64 45.78 -38.60
CA GLY A 809 -14.97 45.82 -38.00
C GLY A 809 -16.03 45.85 -39.10
N ILE A 810 -17.11 45.10 -38.94
CA ILE A 810 -18.26 45.11 -39.84
C ILE A 810 -19.32 46.01 -39.22
N TYR A 811 -19.80 46.97 -40.01
CA TYR A 811 -20.80 47.94 -39.59
C TYR A 811 -22.13 47.71 -40.31
N LYS A 812 -23.21 47.74 -39.54
CA LYS A 812 -24.58 47.84 -40.02
C LYS A 812 -25.01 49.31 -40.02
N ASP A 813 -25.59 49.77 -41.13
CA ASP A 813 -26.13 51.12 -41.32
C ASP A 813 -25.15 52.22 -40.86
N LYS A 814 -23.86 52.02 -41.19
CA LYS A 814 -22.70 52.90 -40.93
C LYS A 814 -22.34 53.18 -39.47
N SER A 815 -23.17 52.78 -38.50
CA SER A 815 -23.08 53.24 -37.10
C SER A 815 -22.97 52.09 -36.10
N GLU A 816 -23.59 50.94 -36.36
CA GLU A 816 -23.62 49.81 -35.44
C GLU A 816 -22.52 48.81 -35.77
N LEU A 817 -21.58 48.57 -34.85
CA LEU A 817 -20.53 47.55 -35.02
C LEU A 817 -21.09 46.17 -34.71
N VAL A 818 -21.32 45.36 -35.74
CA VAL A 818 -21.92 44.02 -35.61
C VAL A 818 -20.89 42.91 -35.40
N GLY A 819 -19.66 43.10 -35.87
CA GLY A 819 -18.57 42.16 -35.60
C GLY A 819 -17.19 42.76 -35.76
N GLN A 820 -16.19 42.23 -35.07
CA GLN A 820 -14.82 42.72 -35.10
C GLN A 820 -13.80 41.61 -34.87
N SER A 821 -12.79 41.52 -35.74
CA SER A 821 -11.68 40.58 -35.54
C SER A 821 -10.39 41.05 -36.20
N ALA A 822 -9.31 40.33 -35.90
CA ALA A 822 -7.99 40.58 -36.46
C ALA A 822 -7.54 39.44 -37.38
N GLY A 823 -6.81 39.76 -38.43
CA GLY A 823 -6.28 38.78 -39.38
C GLY A 823 -4.97 39.23 -40.04
N GLU A 824 -4.24 38.25 -40.56
CA GLU A 824 -2.94 38.44 -41.22
C GLU A 824 -3.08 39.05 -42.63
N THR A 825 -4.27 38.98 -43.21
CA THR A 825 -4.62 39.68 -44.45
C THR A 825 -5.96 40.37 -44.26
N LEU A 826 -6.25 41.38 -45.08
CA LEU A 826 -7.56 42.03 -45.07
C LEU A 826 -8.69 41.02 -45.29
N ARG A 827 -8.51 40.04 -46.18
CA ARG A 827 -9.50 38.98 -46.41
C ARG A 827 -9.76 38.16 -45.15
N ILE A 828 -8.70 37.64 -44.52
CA ILE A 828 -8.81 36.85 -43.28
C ILE A 828 -9.44 37.68 -42.16
N ALA A 829 -9.03 38.94 -41.99
CA ALA A 829 -9.56 39.82 -40.95
C ALA A 829 -11.06 40.08 -41.16
N THR A 830 -11.48 40.31 -42.41
CA THR A 830 -12.90 40.48 -42.77
C THR A 830 -13.71 39.20 -42.55
N GLU A 831 -13.21 38.04 -43.00
CA GLU A 831 -13.88 36.75 -42.80
C GLU A 831 -14.03 36.41 -41.31
N MET A 832 -12.99 36.63 -40.50
CA MET A 832 -13.05 36.42 -39.06
C MET A 832 -13.98 37.40 -38.36
N ALA A 833 -14.03 38.67 -38.80
CA ALA A 833 -14.98 39.65 -38.28
C ALA A 833 -16.43 39.28 -38.63
N ALA A 834 -16.65 38.69 -39.80
CA ALA A 834 -17.97 38.21 -40.23
C ALA A 834 -18.43 37.00 -39.42
N ARG A 835 -17.54 36.04 -39.17
CA ARG A 835 -17.83 34.90 -38.28
C ARG A 835 -18.16 35.35 -36.88
N GLU A 836 -17.40 36.30 -36.35
CA GLU A 836 -17.67 36.86 -35.03
C GLU A 836 -19.03 37.57 -34.97
N GLY A 837 -19.39 38.32 -36.02
CA GLY A 837 -20.72 38.92 -36.17
C GLY A 837 -21.85 37.88 -36.26
N LEU A 838 -21.64 36.77 -36.97
CA LEU A 838 -22.61 35.66 -37.03
C LEU A 838 -22.81 35.01 -35.66
N LEU A 839 -21.72 34.73 -34.93
CA LEU A 839 -21.79 34.17 -33.57
C LEU A 839 -22.57 35.09 -32.63
N ARG A 840 -22.35 36.41 -32.70
CA ARG A 840 -23.14 37.40 -31.95
C ARG A 840 -24.62 37.38 -32.34
N LEU A 841 -24.92 37.33 -33.63
CA LEU A 841 -26.30 37.25 -34.16
C LEU A 841 -27.03 36.01 -33.62
N TRP A 842 -26.32 34.89 -33.48
CA TRP A 842 -26.83 33.63 -32.94
C TRP A 842 -26.85 33.58 -31.40
N GLY A 843 -26.46 34.66 -30.72
CA GLY A 843 -26.50 34.78 -29.26
C GLY A 843 -25.29 34.18 -28.54
N ILE A 844 -24.19 33.93 -29.25
CA ILE A 844 -22.90 33.50 -28.70
C ILE A 844 -22.05 34.73 -28.44
N THR A 845 -22.24 35.31 -27.27
CA THR A 845 -21.58 36.54 -26.82
C THR A 845 -20.82 36.30 -25.52
N ALA A 846 -19.84 37.14 -25.19
CA ALA A 846 -19.05 36.99 -23.96
C ALA A 846 -19.87 37.06 -22.66
N ASP A 847 -21.05 37.67 -22.68
CA ASP A 847 -21.97 37.79 -21.54
C ASP A 847 -23.00 36.65 -21.46
N ARG A 848 -23.12 35.81 -22.49
CA ARG A 848 -24.01 34.65 -22.47
C ARG A 848 -23.58 33.66 -21.38
N VAL A 849 -24.56 33.13 -20.65
CA VAL A 849 -24.36 32.12 -19.61
C VAL A 849 -25.05 30.82 -20.03
N PHE A 850 -24.27 29.76 -20.17
CA PHE A 850 -24.78 28.40 -20.36
C PHE A 850 -25.17 27.79 -19.01
N PHE A 851 -26.30 27.07 -18.96
CA PHE A 851 -26.72 26.36 -17.76
C PHE A 851 -26.09 24.97 -17.72
N PHE A 852 -25.50 24.60 -16.59
CA PHE A 852 -24.91 23.27 -16.36
C PHE A 852 -25.53 22.61 -15.13
N GLY A 853 -25.26 21.32 -14.93
CA GLY A 853 -25.67 20.56 -13.74
C GLY A 853 -27.19 20.62 -13.50
N ARG A 854 -27.60 20.91 -12.26
CA ARG A 854 -29.02 20.89 -11.84
C ARG A 854 -29.92 21.75 -12.73
N ASN A 855 -29.48 22.96 -13.10
CA ASN A 855 -30.29 23.86 -13.93
C ASN A 855 -30.54 23.28 -15.33
N ALA A 856 -29.54 22.62 -15.92
CA ALA A 856 -29.72 21.92 -17.20
C ALA A 856 -30.58 20.66 -17.04
N ALA A 857 -30.43 19.91 -15.95
CA ALA A 857 -31.19 18.70 -15.66
C ALA A 857 -32.70 18.98 -15.49
N GLU A 858 -33.04 20.06 -14.79
CA GLU A 858 -34.42 20.49 -14.52
C GLU A 858 -35.10 21.18 -15.73
N THR A 859 -34.32 21.57 -16.74
CA THR A 859 -34.88 22.19 -17.96
C THR A 859 -35.67 21.15 -18.78
N PRO A 860 -36.90 21.47 -19.24
CA PRO A 860 -37.73 20.57 -20.04
C PRO A 860 -37.23 20.51 -21.50
N LEU A 861 -36.06 19.91 -21.71
CA LEU A 861 -35.41 19.82 -23.03
C LEU A 861 -36.31 19.23 -24.13
N GLY A 862 -37.28 18.38 -23.78
CA GLY A 862 -38.24 17.81 -24.74
C GLY A 862 -39.08 18.86 -25.50
N GLU A 863 -39.29 20.04 -24.91
CA GLU A 863 -39.99 21.17 -25.55
C GLU A 863 -39.17 21.80 -26.70
N PHE A 864 -37.86 21.56 -26.73
CA PHE A 864 -36.92 22.11 -27.73
C PHE A 864 -36.53 21.08 -28.80
N SER A 865 -37.39 20.09 -29.05
CA SER A 865 -37.18 19.04 -30.03
C SER A 865 -37.38 19.49 -31.49
N LYS A 866 -38.04 20.62 -31.72
CA LYS A 866 -38.27 21.18 -33.05
C LYS A 866 -37.03 21.89 -33.59
N GLU A 867 -36.67 21.61 -34.83
CA GLU A 867 -35.58 22.29 -35.55
C GLU A 867 -35.82 23.80 -35.64
N SER A 868 -34.72 24.55 -35.66
CA SER A 868 -34.72 26.02 -35.72
C SER A 868 -35.06 26.49 -37.14
N TYR A 869 -34.10 27.05 -37.86
CA TYR A 869 -34.21 27.42 -39.27
C TYR A 869 -32.92 27.03 -39.99
N TYR A 870 -32.99 26.84 -41.31
CA TYR A 870 -31.80 26.56 -42.13
C TYR A 870 -31.32 27.84 -42.82
N LEU A 871 -30.01 27.99 -43.01
CA LEU A 871 -29.44 29.17 -43.68
C LEU A 871 -29.93 29.30 -45.13
N LYS A 872 -30.11 28.17 -45.83
CA LYS A 872 -30.63 28.14 -47.20
C LYS A 872 -32.03 28.78 -47.36
N ASP A 873 -32.81 28.83 -46.29
CA ASP A 873 -34.18 29.39 -46.29
C ASP A 873 -34.17 30.91 -46.03
N ARG A 874 -33.05 31.46 -45.57
CA ARG A 874 -32.91 32.88 -45.17
C ARG A 874 -31.88 33.66 -45.99
N CYS A 875 -30.91 32.98 -46.59
CA CYS A 875 -29.94 33.58 -47.49
C CYS A 875 -30.44 33.57 -48.95
N LYS A 876 -29.86 34.43 -49.80
CA LYS A 876 -30.17 34.43 -51.23
C LYS A 876 -29.68 33.14 -51.88
N PRO A 877 -30.31 32.65 -52.97
CA PRO A 877 -29.84 31.45 -53.69
C PRO A 877 -28.41 31.55 -54.22
N SER A 878 -27.87 32.76 -54.38
CA SER A 878 -26.49 33.02 -54.82
C SER A 878 -25.44 32.96 -53.71
N THR A 879 -25.85 32.88 -52.45
CA THR A 879 -24.96 32.93 -51.28
C THR A 879 -24.46 31.52 -50.94
N ASP A 880 -23.13 31.32 -50.92
CA ASP A 880 -22.53 30.02 -50.62
C ASP A 880 -22.57 29.73 -49.11
N THR A 881 -23.52 28.90 -48.69
CA THR A 881 -23.68 28.44 -47.30
C THR A 881 -22.88 27.17 -46.99
N SER A 882 -22.01 26.71 -47.90
CA SER A 882 -21.19 25.51 -47.66
C SER A 882 -20.07 25.78 -46.64
N VAL A 883 -19.69 24.73 -45.92
CA VAL A 883 -18.54 24.75 -45.02
C VAL A 883 -17.27 24.35 -45.76
N VAL A 884 -16.14 24.94 -45.38
CA VAL A 884 -14.83 24.54 -45.88
C VAL A 884 -14.51 23.15 -45.29
N PRO A 885 -14.23 22.13 -46.12
CA PRO A 885 -13.85 20.83 -45.59
C PRO A 885 -12.57 20.96 -44.77
N ILE A 886 -12.58 20.39 -43.57
CA ILE A 886 -11.37 20.25 -42.76
C ILE A 886 -10.48 19.27 -43.49
N VAL A 887 -9.47 19.78 -44.19
CA VAL A 887 -8.41 18.94 -44.75
C VAL A 887 -7.49 18.60 -43.59
N ASP A 888 -7.40 17.32 -43.22
CA ASP A 888 -6.34 16.80 -42.34
C ASP A 888 -5.00 17.12 -43.01
N THR A 889 -4.48 18.29 -42.67
CA THR A 889 -3.14 18.68 -43.08
C THR A 889 -2.23 18.08 -42.03
N GLU A 890 -1.34 17.19 -42.46
CA GLU A 890 -0.28 16.64 -41.62
C GLU A 890 0.30 17.78 -40.76
N PRO A 891 0.52 17.55 -39.45
CA PRO A 891 0.99 18.58 -38.54
C PRO A 891 2.23 19.23 -39.15
N LEU A 892 2.12 20.54 -39.43
CA LEU A 892 3.14 21.33 -40.10
C LEU A 892 4.52 21.01 -39.52
N ASN A 893 5.38 20.37 -40.31
CA ASN A 893 6.77 20.13 -39.93
C ASN A 893 7.45 21.49 -39.76
N ILE A 894 7.63 21.89 -38.50
CA ILE A 894 8.17 23.20 -38.11
C ILE A 894 9.53 23.45 -38.79
N VAL A 895 10.31 22.41 -39.05
CA VAL A 895 11.59 22.49 -39.75
C VAL A 895 11.38 22.88 -41.22
N GLU A 896 10.41 22.27 -41.89
CA GLU A 896 10.10 22.54 -43.30
C GLU A 896 9.54 23.95 -43.51
N VAL A 897 8.70 24.41 -42.60
CA VAL A 897 8.19 25.79 -42.57
C VAL A 897 9.33 26.79 -42.33
N ALA A 898 10.21 26.50 -41.37
CA ALA A 898 11.38 27.35 -41.09
C ALA A 898 12.36 27.41 -42.27
N MET A 899 12.51 26.30 -43.02
CA MET A 899 13.33 26.23 -44.24
C MET A 899 12.72 27.03 -45.39
N ARG A 900 11.40 26.93 -45.64
CA ARG A 900 10.70 27.76 -46.66
C ARG A 900 10.79 29.26 -46.38
N TYR A 901 10.87 29.66 -45.10
CA TYR A 901 11.03 31.05 -44.71
C TYR A 901 12.46 31.59 -44.84
N ARG A 902 13.47 30.71 -44.87
CA ARG A 902 14.90 31.08 -45.03
C ARG A 902 15.16 31.78 -46.33
N ASP A 903 14.49 31.34 -47.39
CA ASP A 903 14.80 31.77 -48.75
C ASP A 903 14.04 33.04 -49.17
N LYS A 904 13.20 33.63 -48.30
CA LYS A 904 12.33 34.79 -48.61
C LYS A 904 12.66 36.12 -47.90
N VAL A 905 13.60 36.16 -46.94
CA VAL A 905 13.86 37.38 -46.15
C VAL A 905 15.27 37.94 -46.41
N GLN A 906 15.36 39.07 -47.10
CA GLN A 906 16.62 39.84 -47.22
C GLN A 906 16.99 40.56 -45.90
N SER A 907 18.29 40.65 -45.63
CA SER A 907 18.87 41.23 -44.41
C SER A 907 18.84 42.76 -44.42
N VAL A 908 17.81 43.38 -43.83
CA VAL A 908 17.76 44.85 -43.68
C VAL A 908 18.30 45.33 -42.32
N VAL A 909 18.50 44.45 -41.33
CA VAL A 909 18.98 44.88 -40.00
C VAL A 909 19.84 43.76 -39.38
N GLY A 910 21.11 44.06 -39.11
CA GLY A 910 22.23 43.13 -38.81
C GLY A 910 22.13 42.31 -37.51
N LEU A 911 21.04 41.56 -37.30
CA LEU A 911 20.88 40.59 -36.20
C LEU A 911 20.61 39.17 -36.74
N SER A 912 21.10 38.15 -36.01
CA SER A 912 21.10 36.75 -36.47
C SER A 912 19.70 36.16 -36.68
N TYR A 913 19.58 35.33 -37.72
CA TYR A 913 18.35 34.69 -38.20
C TYR A 913 17.64 33.85 -37.11
N THR A 914 18.40 33.21 -36.22
CA THR A 914 17.91 32.32 -35.16
C THR A 914 17.10 33.04 -34.07
N LYS A 915 17.41 34.31 -33.78
CA LYS A 915 16.63 35.11 -32.81
C LYS A 915 15.25 35.49 -33.33
N ARG A 916 15.08 35.66 -34.66
CA ARG A 916 13.79 35.98 -35.29
C ARG A 916 12.83 34.80 -35.32
N LEU A 917 13.32 33.60 -35.63
CA LEU A 917 12.48 32.39 -35.66
C LEU A 917 11.96 31.98 -34.27
N ARG A 918 12.76 32.18 -33.20
CA ARG A 918 12.32 31.90 -31.82
C ARG A 918 11.07 32.69 -31.41
N HIS A 919 10.91 33.91 -31.94
CA HIS A 919 9.76 34.77 -31.62
C HIS A 919 8.48 34.39 -32.39
N LYS A 920 8.61 33.75 -33.57
CA LYS A 920 7.49 33.25 -34.38
C LYS A 920 6.88 31.94 -33.87
N PHE A 921 7.69 31.06 -33.27
CA PHE A 921 7.25 29.74 -32.79
C PHE A 921 7.04 29.65 -31.28
N SER A 922 7.26 30.72 -30.51
CA SER A 922 6.85 30.76 -29.10
C SER A 922 5.33 30.86 -29.01
N ARG A 923 4.68 29.71 -28.78
CA ARG A 923 3.26 29.52 -28.39
C ARG A 923 2.46 30.82 -28.19
N GLY A 924 1.69 31.18 -29.22
CA GLY A 924 0.57 32.13 -29.13
C GLY A 924 0.87 33.50 -29.71
N SER A 925 0.40 33.76 -30.93
CA SER A 925 0.22 35.14 -31.37
C SER A 925 -0.67 35.85 -30.34
N LEU A 926 -0.13 36.87 -29.68
CA LEU A 926 -0.82 37.68 -28.68
C LEU A 926 -2.15 38.25 -29.24
N ALA A 927 -2.28 38.35 -30.56
CA ALA A 927 -3.49 38.78 -31.26
C ALA A 927 -4.64 37.76 -31.20
N LYS A 928 -4.42 36.47 -31.52
CA LYS A 928 -5.49 35.44 -31.47
C LYS A 928 -6.08 35.27 -30.07
N ARG A 929 -5.26 35.44 -29.03
CA ARG A 929 -5.72 35.36 -27.63
C ARG A 929 -6.66 36.49 -27.24
N SER A 930 -6.41 37.72 -27.66
CA SER A 930 -7.22 38.88 -27.25
C SER A 930 -8.67 38.83 -27.77
N PHE A 931 -8.88 38.34 -29.00
CA PHE A 931 -10.22 38.23 -29.59
C PHE A 931 -10.94 36.93 -29.19
N ARG A 932 -10.23 35.86 -28.82
CA ARG A 932 -10.85 34.64 -28.23
C ARG A 932 -11.66 34.94 -26.97
N TYR A 933 -11.30 35.97 -26.19
CA TYR A 933 -12.06 36.37 -25.00
C TYR A 933 -13.32 37.20 -25.31
N LEU A 934 -13.51 37.70 -26.53
CA LEU A 934 -14.68 38.52 -26.90
C LEU A 934 -15.91 37.68 -27.28
N VAL A 935 -15.71 36.39 -27.59
CA VAL A 935 -16.77 35.48 -28.10
C VAL A 935 -16.90 34.22 -27.26
N LYS A 936 -16.07 34.02 -26.24
CA LYS A 936 -16.25 32.92 -25.28
C LYS A 936 -17.24 33.34 -24.18
N PRO A 937 -18.39 32.65 -24.06
CA PRO A 937 -19.37 32.95 -23.01
C PRO A 937 -18.80 32.79 -21.60
N LYS A 938 -19.35 33.56 -20.64
CA LYS A 938 -19.00 33.47 -19.22
C LYS A 938 -19.58 32.20 -18.60
N VAL A 939 -18.73 31.42 -17.97
CA VAL A 939 -19.14 30.24 -17.20
C VAL A 939 -19.38 30.65 -15.75
N TYR A 940 -20.64 30.60 -15.30
CA TYR A 940 -20.95 30.60 -13.87
C TYR A 940 -21.13 29.16 -13.44
N THR A 941 -20.09 28.57 -12.86
CA THR A 941 -20.24 27.34 -12.08
C THR A 941 -20.98 27.70 -10.79
N VAL A 942 -22.29 27.51 -10.79
CA VAL A 942 -23.03 27.41 -9.53
C VAL A 942 -22.89 25.97 -9.09
N CYS A 943 -22.17 25.76 -7.98
CA CYS A 943 -21.98 24.46 -7.33
C CYS A 943 -23.30 23.75 -7.08
#